data_AF-A0A7J2VVC0-F1
#
_entry.id   AF-A0A7J2VVC0-F1
#
_cell.length_a   1.000
_cell.length_b   1.000
_cell.length_c   1.000
_cell.angle_alpha   90.00
_cell.angle_beta   90.00
_cell.angle_gamma   90.00
#
_symmetry.space_group_name_H-M   'P 1'
#
loop_
_entity.id
_entity.type
_entity.pdbx_description
1 polymer ?
#
loop_
_entity_poly.entity_id
_entity_poly.type
_entity_poly.pdbx_seq_one_letter_code
_entity_poly.pdbx_strand_id
1 'polypeptide(L)'
;MSYILIVAEKPTAAKKIAESLAEGKFKVIKKNDVEYYYFERKGKPHIVAPAVGHLFNLSSINKKWFYPVFDYEWKPSYLVSKFSLFSKKYFEVLKELAPNASEVIIATDYDTEGEVIGYNILRFLLNRKDAKRMKFSTLTKEELIDSYENAMKTLDWGQLEAGLARHEIDWLWGINLTRALTLSLKNNGNRVFSILSTGRVQGPTLSLLVKREEEIENFKPKPYWQIFAFIKIGKAKYQAIYEEDKIWEKEKAQKVFSQSNKKVARVLKIKRRQYEQLPPPPFNTTDLQTESYNHFGFSPMQTMNLAESLYQRGIISYPRTSSQKLPSSIGLKSILQSLGKLPSYNKIVNKILSGNELHVVEGSKDDPAHPAIYPTKEVPNPNELTPQERKLYDLIVKRFLAAFGDPSIREAMHVVLDINGNKFILKGVKTVKEGWREFYYPYVADREILLPELREGEELEVEKVEILEKKTEPPARYTQASIIKEMEKRGLGTKATRSEILKTLYDRNYIIGKSIKVTSLGKAVVKILEQYSPKIISEELTRKLEEEMENVYNGKKKREEIVKEAKKLLEEILSDFKKVEEKIGKELSSAIMSSRNEKRILGKCPSCGGDLIIISYKGKAFVGCSNYPKCKTIYPLPRNARIEATGKVCEKCNTPIVRVFRKGKRAFSMCLDPNCPTKANWGENGNNKK
;
A
#
# COMPACT_ATOMS: atom_id res chain seq x y z
N MET A 1 26.15 -20.90 34.40
CA MET A 1 24.90 -20.63 35.13
C MET A 1 23.76 -20.85 34.16
N SER A 2 22.77 -21.69 34.50
CA SER A 2 21.62 -21.91 33.63
C SER A 2 20.61 -20.77 33.75
N TYR A 3 19.89 -20.45 32.68
CA TYR A 3 18.91 -19.36 32.61
C TYR A 3 17.73 -19.68 31.70
N ILE A 4 16.67 -18.89 31.81
CA ILE A 4 15.54 -18.87 30.88
C ILE A 4 15.88 -17.92 29.73
N LEU A 5 15.88 -18.41 28.50
CA LEU A 5 16.16 -17.61 27.30
C LEU A 5 14.86 -17.18 26.63
N ILE A 6 14.64 -15.86 26.54
CA ILE A 6 13.53 -15.26 25.81
C ILE A 6 14.05 -14.74 24.47
N VAL A 7 13.47 -15.22 23.36
CA VAL A 7 13.86 -14.79 22.00
C VAL A 7 12.83 -13.81 21.47
N ALA A 8 13.25 -12.55 21.27
CA ALA A 8 12.40 -11.50 20.73
C ALA A 8 12.74 -11.21 19.26
N GLU A 9 11.80 -10.69 18.47
CA GLU A 9 12.06 -10.45 17.05
C GLU A 9 13.03 -9.28 16.83
N LYS A 10 12.83 -8.16 17.53
CA LYS A 10 13.59 -6.91 17.32
C LYS A 10 14.38 -6.51 18.57
N PRO A 11 15.50 -5.77 18.43
CA PRO A 11 16.23 -5.21 19.56
C PRO A 11 15.38 -4.33 20.49
N THR A 12 14.46 -3.56 19.92
CA THR A 12 13.51 -2.70 20.65
C THR A 12 12.54 -3.53 21.49
N ALA A 13 11.95 -4.58 20.91
CA ALA A 13 11.09 -5.51 21.63
C ALA A 13 11.86 -6.26 22.74
N ALA A 14 13.08 -6.75 22.46
CA ALA A 14 13.94 -7.39 23.46
C ALA A 14 14.18 -6.49 24.68
N LYS A 15 14.46 -5.20 24.43
CA LYS A 15 14.65 -4.20 25.47
C LYS A 15 13.37 -3.99 26.29
N LYS A 16 12.24 -3.77 25.63
CA LYS A 16 10.93 -3.57 26.29
C LYS A 16 10.51 -4.76 27.14
N ILE A 17 10.75 -5.98 26.67
CA ILE A 17 10.50 -7.20 27.44
C ILE A 17 11.37 -7.24 28.69
N ALA A 18 12.68 -6.98 28.57
CA ALA A 18 13.58 -6.96 29.71
C ALA A 18 13.21 -5.86 30.73
N GLU A 19 12.89 -4.66 30.27
CA GLU A 19 12.41 -3.53 31.09
C GLU A 19 11.11 -3.85 31.83
N SER A 20 10.22 -4.61 31.19
CA SER A 20 8.91 -4.92 31.76
C SER A 20 8.96 -6.06 32.77
N LEU A 21 9.77 -7.09 32.50
CA LEU A 21 9.83 -8.31 33.29
C LEU A 21 10.80 -8.24 34.47
N ALA A 22 11.81 -7.37 34.44
CA ALA A 22 12.75 -7.21 35.54
C ALA A 22 12.05 -6.69 36.80
N GLU A 23 12.20 -7.40 37.92
CA GLU A 23 11.71 -6.96 39.24
C GLU A 23 12.59 -5.85 39.85
N GLY A 24 13.77 -5.61 39.27
CA GLY A 24 14.71 -4.56 39.63
C GLY A 24 15.45 -4.01 38.40
N LYS A 25 16.77 -3.75 38.51
CA LYS A 25 17.58 -3.34 37.36
C LYS A 25 17.88 -4.54 36.46
N PHE A 26 17.73 -4.37 35.14
CA PHE A 26 18.28 -5.31 34.16
C PHE A 26 19.69 -4.85 33.74
N LYS A 27 20.55 -5.81 33.38
CA LYS A 27 21.90 -5.58 32.87
C LYS A 27 21.89 -5.65 31.34
N VAL A 28 22.47 -4.64 30.69
CA VAL A 28 22.71 -4.66 29.25
C VAL A 28 24.05 -5.36 29.01
N ILE A 29 24.04 -6.42 28.20
CA ILE A 29 25.24 -7.13 27.78
C ILE A 29 25.42 -6.91 26.29
N LYS A 30 26.60 -6.44 25.88
CA LYS A 30 26.92 -6.18 24.48
C LYS A 30 27.97 -7.17 24.00
N LYS A 31 27.66 -7.90 22.92
CA LYS A 31 28.60 -8.80 22.25
C LYS A 31 28.42 -8.73 20.74
N ASN A 32 29.52 -8.64 19.98
CA ASN A 32 29.49 -8.52 18.51
C ASN A 32 28.55 -7.40 18.00
N ASP A 33 28.49 -6.25 18.68
CA ASP A 33 27.53 -5.17 18.41
C ASP A 33 26.05 -5.59 18.42
N VAL A 34 25.72 -6.58 19.24
CA VAL A 34 24.37 -6.98 19.60
C VAL A 34 24.20 -6.78 21.10
N GLU A 35 23.16 -6.06 21.48
CA GLU A 35 22.73 -5.92 22.87
C GLU A 35 21.70 -6.99 23.19
N TYR A 36 21.90 -7.67 24.31
CA TYR A 36 20.94 -8.57 24.94
C TYR A 36 20.91 -8.29 26.44
N TYR A 37 19.88 -8.76 27.13
CA TYR A 37 19.54 -8.25 28.45
C TYR A 37 19.46 -9.38 29.46
N TYR A 38 20.11 -9.21 30.61
CA TYR A 38 20.03 -10.13 31.73
C TYR A 38 19.23 -9.50 32.87
N PHE A 39 18.34 -10.27 33.49
CA PHE A 39 17.63 -9.86 34.70
C PHE A 39 17.24 -11.07 35.56
N GLU A 40 16.78 -10.81 36.77
CA GLU A 40 16.18 -11.83 37.64
C GLU A 40 14.69 -11.54 37.82
N ARG A 41 13.90 -12.62 37.84
CA ARG A 41 12.47 -12.59 38.12
C ARG A 41 12.09 -13.85 38.89
N LYS A 42 11.41 -13.71 40.03
CA LYS A 42 11.07 -14.82 40.94
C LYS A 42 12.29 -15.68 41.31
N GLY A 43 13.43 -15.02 41.55
CA GLY A 43 14.70 -15.67 41.91
C GLY A 43 15.36 -16.49 40.78
N LYS A 44 14.88 -16.40 39.53
CA LYS A 44 15.44 -17.12 38.37
C LYS A 44 16.16 -16.16 37.41
N PRO A 45 17.36 -16.52 36.90
CA PRO A 45 18.06 -15.75 35.90
C PRO A 45 17.38 -15.86 34.52
N HIS A 46 17.23 -14.72 33.86
CA HIS A 46 16.64 -14.59 32.52
C HIS A 46 17.61 -13.89 31.58
N ILE A 47 17.57 -14.27 30.31
CA ILE A 47 18.21 -13.54 29.22
C ILE A 47 17.17 -13.25 28.13
N VAL A 48 17.12 -12.02 27.63
CA VAL A 48 16.34 -11.65 26.44
C VAL A 48 17.28 -11.28 25.31
N ALA A 49 17.17 -11.99 24.19
CA ALA A 49 18.04 -11.79 23.03
C ALA A 49 17.22 -11.54 21.75
N PRO A 50 17.60 -10.56 20.91
CA PRO A 50 16.90 -10.27 19.67
C PRO A 50 17.37 -11.13 18.48
N ALA A 51 16.44 -11.46 17.58
CA ALA A 51 16.69 -12.18 16.33
C ALA A 51 16.94 -11.28 15.11
N VAL A 52 16.50 -10.01 15.15
CA VAL A 52 16.46 -9.05 14.02
C VAL A 52 15.64 -9.53 12.80
N GLY A 53 14.59 -10.33 13.05
CA GLY A 53 13.77 -10.96 12.02
C GLY A 53 14.27 -12.35 11.59
N HIS A 54 14.07 -12.72 10.33
CA HIS A 54 14.42 -14.04 9.80
C HIS A 54 15.94 -14.32 9.83
N LEU A 55 16.37 -15.21 10.73
CA LEU A 55 17.74 -15.74 10.78
C LEU A 55 17.98 -16.94 9.85
N PHE A 56 16.90 -17.55 9.36
CA PHE A 56 16.95 -18.61 8.37
C PHE A 56 16.03 -18.26 7.20
N ASN A 57 16.42 -18.66 5.99
CA ASN A 57 15.64 -18.51 4.77
C ASN A 57 15.79 -19.75 3.89
N LEU A 58 14.79 -19.97 3.04
CA LEU A 58 14.83 -21.02 2.02
C LEU A 58 15.86 -20.71 0.93
N SER A 59 16.67 -21.70 0.59
CA SER A 59 17.64 -21.66 -0.50
C SER A 59 17.56 -22.94 -1.31
N SER A 60 17.87 -22.84 -2.60
CA SER A 60 18.04 -24.05 -3.41
C SER A 60 19.30 -24.77 -2.96
N ILE A 61 19.23 -26.10 -2.91
CA ILE A 61 20.39 -26.95 -2.68
C ILE A 61 21.37 -26.80 -3.86
N ASN A 62 20.84 -26.68 -5.08
CA ASN A 62 21.65 -26.51 -6.28
C ASN A 62 21.95 -25.03 -6.55
N LYS A 63 23.24 -24.70 -6.68
CA LYS A 63 23.70 -23.34 -6.99
C LYS A 63 23.50 -22.94 -8.45
N LYS A 64 23.21 -23.89 -9.36
CA LYS A 64 22.98 -23.61 -10.78
C LYS A 64 21.68 -22.82 -10.98
N TRP A 65 21.69 -21.95 -11.98
CA TRP A 65 20.53 -21.13 -12.35
C TRP A 65 19.70 -21.81 -13.45
N PHE A 66 18.79 -22.69 -13.06
CA PHE A 66 17.87 -23.42 -13.94
C PHE A 66 16.47 -23.51 -13.32
N TYR A 67 15.50 -23.98 -14.11
CA TYR A 67 14.16 -24.37 -13.67
C TYR A 67 13.74 -25.67 -14.38
N PRO A 68 12.91 -26.52 -13.77
CA PRO A 68 12.32 -26.35 -12.44
C PRO A 68 13.29 -26.60 -11.27
N VAL A 69 13.00 -26.04 -10.10
CA VAL A 69 13.73 -26.22 -8.84
C VAL A 69 12.75 -26.64 -7.76
N PHE A 70 12.89 -27.86 -7.26
CA PHE A 70 12.06 -28.37 -6.17
C PHE A 70 12.85 -28.78 -4.92
N ASP A 71 14.17 -28.86 -5.03
CA ASP A 71 15.05 -29.20 -3.92
C ASP A 71 15.53 -27.94 -3.21
N TYR A 72 15.15 -27.83 -1.94
CA TYR A 72 15.42 -26.67 -1.10
C TYR A 72 15.74 -27.06 0.33
N GLU A 73 16.39 -26.14 1.03
CA GLU A 73 16.75 -26.29 2.43
C GLU A 73 16.72 -24.91 3.11
N TRP A 74 16.47 -24.91 4.42
CA TRP A 74 16.61 -23.71 5.24
C TRP A 74 18.09 -23.46 5.53
N LYS A 75 18.59 -22.27 5.20
CA LYS A 75 19.96 -21.84 5.49
C LYS A 75 19.99 -20.56 6.30
N PRO A 76 21.06 -20.32 7.08
CA PRO A 76 21.28 -19.03 7.70
C PRO A 76 21.16 -17.89 6.68
N SER A 77 20.34 -16.89 6.98
CA SER A 77 19.97 -15.82 6.03
C SER A 77 21.19 -15.09 5.46
N TYR A 78 22.23 -14.88 6.27
CA TYR A 78 23.47 -14.22 5.86
C TYR A 78 24.28 -15.00 4.80
N LEU A 79 24.01 -16.31 4.63
CA LEU A 79 24.57 -17.14 3.57
C LEU A 79 23.74 -17.12 2.28
N VAL A 80 22.44 -16.82 2.40
CA VAL A 80 21.49 -16.79 1.27
C VAL A 80 21.56 -15.45 0.53
N SER A 81 21.66 -14.34 1.26
CA SER A 81 21.60 -12.99 0.70
C SER A 81 22.64 -12.06 1.31
N LYS A 82 23.34 -11.30 0.45
CA LYS A 82 24.25 -10.22 0.89
C LYS A 82 23.53 -9.12 1.66
N PHE A 83 22.22 -8.92 1.41
CA PHE A 83 21.41 -7.95 2.15
C PHE A 83 21.17 -8.37 3.60
N SER A 84 21.39 -9.64 3.94
CA SER A 84 21.18 -10.20 5.27
C SER A 84 22.49 -10.41 6.04
N LEU A 85 23.63 -9.88 5.58
CA LEU A 85 24.92 -10.01 6.28
C LEU A 85 24.88 -9.49 7.73
N PHE A 86 24.04 -8.47 7.98
CA PHE A 86 23.84 -7.91 9.32
C PHE A 86 23.26 -8.92 10.33
N SER A 87 22.60 -10.00 9.87
CA SER A 87 21.96 -10.97 10.75
C SER A 87 22.95 -11.97 11.35
N LYS A 88 24.15 -12.09 10.77
CA LYS A 88 25.22 -13.00 11.23
C LYS A 88 25.57 -12.81 12.70
N LYS A 89 25.72 -11.56 13.15
CA LYS A 89 26.06 -11.25 14.55
C LYS A 89 24.98 -11.71 15.55
N TYR A 90 23.71 -11.60 15.18
CA TYR A 90 22.59 -12.06 16.01
C TYR A 90 22.50 -13.59 16.05
N PHE A 91 22.73 -14.23 14.90
CA PHE A 91 22.86 -15.69 14.81
C PHE A 91 23.95 -16.22 15.75
N GLU A 92 25.15 -15.60 15.73
CA GLU A 92 26.27 -16.01 16.58
C GLU A 92 25.97 -15.84 18.07
N VAL A 93 25.36 -14.72 18.47
CA VAL A 93 24.96 -14.48 19.86
C VAL A 93 23.93 -15.51 20.34
N LEU A 94 22.86 -15.76 19.57
CA LEU A 94 21.86 -16.76 19.96
C LEU A 94 22.43 -18.17 20.02
N LYS A 95 23.33 -18.54 19.10
CA LYS A 95 24.04 -19.82 19.11
C LYS A 95 24.88 -19.99 20.38
N GLU A 96 25.54 -18.94 20.83
CA GLU A 96 26.34 -18.96 22.06
C GLU A 96 25.48 -19.03 23.32
N LEU A 97 24.31 -18.39 23.32
CA LEU A 97 23.38 -18.42 24.45
C LEU A 97 22.66 -19.77 24.59
N ALA A 98 22.58 -20.56 23.53
CA ALA A 98 21.81 -21.81 23.48
C ALA A 98 22.20 -22.86 24.54
N PRO A 99 23.49 -23.20 24.77
CA PRO A 99 23.86 -24.34 25.61
C PRO A 99 23.46 -24.20 27.09
N ASN A 100 23.36 -22.97 27.60
CA ASN A 100 23.02 -22.71 29.00
C ASN A 100 21.51 -22.43 29.22
N ALA A 101 20.70 -22.42 28.17
CA ALA A 101 19.26 -22.19 28.26
C ALA A 101 18.54 -23.45 28.79
N SER A 102 18.10 -23.39 30.06
CA SER A 102 17.27 -24.45 30.68
C SER A 102 15.86 -24.47 30.09
N GLU A 103 15.35 -23.30 29.76
CA GLU A 103 14.02 -23.08 29.19
C GLU A 103 14.12 -22.02 28.09
N VAL A 104 13.29 -22.14 27.06
CA VAL A 104 13.19 -21.18 25.97
C VAL A 104 11.76 -20.68 25.88
N ILE A 105 11.61 -19.36 25.76
CA ILE A 105 10.35 -18.68 25.52
C ILE A 105 10.46 -17.89 24.21
N ILE A 106 9.56 -18.14 23.28
CA ILE A 106 9.46 -17.36 22.05
C ILE A 106 8.57 -16.14 22.32
N ALA A 107 9.11 -14.97 22.03
CA ALA A 107 8.47 -13.66 22.19
C ALA A 107 8.64 -12.80 20.92
N THR A 108 8.56 -13.44 19.76
CA THR A 108 8.41 -12.76 18.46
C THR A 108 6.99 -12.17 18.35
N ASP A 109 6.74 -11.32 17.34
CA ASP A 109 5.39 -10.77 17.14
C ASP A 109 4.38 -11.92 16.95
N TYR A 110 3.15 -11.80 17.48
CA TYR A 110 2.19 -12.90 17.53
C TYR A 110 1.40 -13.09 16.22
N ASP A 111 2.13 -13.32 15.13
CA ASP A 111 1.55 -13.68 13.84
C ASP A 111 2.26 -14.87 13.20
N THR A 112 1.80 -15.29 12.02
CA THR A 112 2.37 -16.42 11.28
C THR A 112 3.86 -16.24 10.96
N GLU A 113 4.32 -15.00 10.74
CA GLU A 113 5.74 -14.74 10.45
C GLU A 113 6.58 -14.85 11.72
N GLY A 114 6.10 -14.30 12.83
CA GLY A 114 6.76 -14.40 14.12
C GLY A 114 6.88 -15.84 14.63
N GLU A 115 5.86 -16.68 14.41
CA GLU A 115 5.94 -18.12 14.71
C GLU A 115 7.05 -18.81 13.89
N VAL A 116 7.12 -18.55 12.58
CA VAL A 116 8.15 -19.13 11.70
C VAL A 116 9.56 -18.67 12.11
N ILE A 117 9.74 -17.38 12.45
CA ILE A 117 11.01 -16.84 12.94
C ILE A 117 11.44 -17.57 14.23
N GLY A 118 10.53 -17.62 15.22
CA GLY A 118 10.78 -18.24 16.51
C GLY A 118 11.12 -19.72 16.38
N TYR A 119 10.31 -20.46 15.62
CA TYR A 119 10.51 -21.90 15.40
C TYR A 119 11.79 -22.22 14.64
N ASN A 120 12.15 -21.43 13.62
CA ASN A 120 13.40 -21.65 12.89
C ASN A 120 14.63 -21.48 13.78
N ILE A 121 14.63 -20.46 14.65
CA ILE A 121 15.68 -20.29 15.66
C ILE A 121 15.70 -21.48 16.61
N LEU A 122 14.52 -21.87 17.10
CA LEU A 122 14.36 -22.97 18.04
C LEU A 122 14.94 -24.29 17.49
N ARG A 123 14.53 -24.69 16.28
CA ARG A 123 14.91 -25.98 15.69
C ARG A 123 16.34 -26.01 15.16
N PHE A 124 16.87 -24.90 14.64
CA PHE A 124 18.18 -24.89 14.00
C PHE A 124 19.32 -24.32 14.86
N LEU A 125 19.04 -23.43 15.80
CA LEU A 125 20.06 -22.87 16.71
C LEU A 125 19.99 -23.46 18.11
N LEU A 126 18.78 -23.63 18.65
CA LEU A 126 18.60 -24.04 20.04
C LEU A 126 18.41 -25.56 20.19
N ASN A 127 18.27 -26.29 19.08
CA ASN A 127 18.04 -27.74 19.03
C ASN A 127 16.89 -28.19 19.95
N ARG A 128 15.79 -27.44 19.91
CA ARG A 128 14.54 -27.77 20.63
C ARG A 128 13.41 -27.97 19.61
N LYS A 129 12.45 -28.85 19.95
CA LYS A 129 11.27 -29.12 19.11
C LYS A 129 10.10 -28.17 19.38
N ASP A 130 10.02 -27.68 20.62
CA ASP A 130 8.93 -26.81 21.08
C ASP A 130 9.43 -25.90 22.21
N ALA A 131 8.68 -24.85 22.50
CA ALA A 131 8.98 -23.83 23.51
C ALA A 131 7.69 -23.18 24.01
N LYS A 132 7.77 -22.51 25.15
CA LYS A 132 6.68 -21.63 25.57
C LYS A 132 6.55 -20.44 24.62
N ARG A 133 5.34 -19.92 24.49
CA ARG A 133 5.03 -18.82 23.57
C ARG A 133 4.33 -17.68 24.29
N MET A 134 4.97 -16.51 24.31
CA MET A 134 4.33 -15.27 24.74
C MET A 134 3.36 -14.79 23.65
N LYS A 135 2.12 -14.45 23.99
CA LYS A 135 1.15 -13.82 23.09
C LYS A 135 0.88 -12.39 23.55
N PHE A 136 1.15 -11.41 22.68
CA PHE A 136 0.90 -10.01 22.97
C PHE A 136 0.57 -9.25 21.67
N SER A 137 -0.23 -8.19 21.81
CA SER A 137 -0.63 -7.25 20.77
C SER A 137 -0.12 -5.83 21.03
N THR A 138 0.47 -5.57 22.19
CA THR A 138 1.21 -4.33 22.49
C THR A 138 2.53 -4.65 23.21
N LEU A 139 3.45 -3.69 23.21
CA LEU A 139 4.67 -3.75 24.01
C LEU A 139 4.53 -2.93 25.31
N THR A 140 3.32 -2.85 25.87
CA THR A 140 3.08 -2.22 27.18
C THR A 140 3.56 -3.14 28.30
N LYS A 141 3.96 -2.55 29.43
CA LYS A 141 4.54 -3.31 30.54
C LYS A 141 3.59 -4.38 31.07
N GLU A 142 2.31 -4.03 31.23
CA GLU A 142 1.30 -4.92 31.82
C GLU A 142 0.98 -6.08 30.90
N GLU A 143 0.82 -5.84 29.60
CA GLU A 143 0.57 -6.91 28.64
C GLU A 143 1.79 -7.83 28.49
N LEU A 144 3.02 -7.29 28.53
CA LEU A 144 4.22 -8.13 28.48
C LEU A 144 4.39 -8.99 29.73
N ILE A 145 4.05 -8.47 30.92
CA ILE A 145 4.04 -9.25 32.16
C ILE A 145 2.96 -10.33 32.09
N ASP A 146 1.72 -9.97 31.72
CA ASP A 146 0.61 -10.92 31.59
C ASP A 146 0.95 -12.03 30.59
N SER A 147 1.48 -11.65 29.43
CA SER A 147 1.91 -12.56 28.37
C SER A 147 3.02 -13.53 28.80
N TYR A 148 3.93 -13.09 29.66
CA TYR A 148 4.98 -13.95 30.23
C TYR A 148 4.42 -14.91 31.28
N GLU A 149 3.58 -14.41 32.20
CA GLU A 149 3.01 -15.23 33.29
C GLU A 149 2.00 -16.27 32.75
N ASN A 150 1.25 -15.90 31.72
CA ASN A 150 0.25 -16.72 31.04
C ASN A 150 0.76 -17.26 29.69
N ALA A 151 2.08 -17.37 29.52
CA ALA A 151 2.67 -17.86 28.29
C ALA A 151 2.10 -19.25 27.92
N MET A 152 1.76 -19.42 26.64
CA MET A 152 1.31 -20.69 26.12
C MET A 152 2.39 -21.75 26.34
N LYS A 153 1.98 -22.98 26.65
CA LYS A 153 2.90 -24.09 26.95
C LYS A 153 3.69 -24.56 25.72
N THR A 154 3.15 -24.32 24.53
CA THR A 154 3.69 -24.71 23.24
C THR A 154 3.60 -23.53 22.28
N LEU A 155 4.31 -23.61 21.16
CA LEU A 155 4.07 -22.73 20.02
C LEU A 155 2.63 -22.86 19.50
N ASP A 156 2.19 -21.86 18.75
CA ASP A 156 0.92 -21.91 18.03
C ASP A 156 1.13 -22.69 16.73
N TRP A 157 0.94 -24.01 16.81
CA TRP A 157 1.23 -24.93 15.70
C TRP A 157 0.37 -24.67 14.45
N GLY A 158 -0.86 -24.17 14.61
CA GLY A 158 -1.71 -23.79 13.47
C GLY A 158 -1.09 -22.63 12.70
N GLN A 159 -0.72 -21.55 13.40
CA GLN A 159 -0.01 -20.42 12.81
C GLN A 159 1.33 -20.80 12.20
N LEU A 160 2.10 -21.61 12.92
CA LEU A 160 3.41 -22.06 12.50
C LEU A 160 3.36 -22.87 11.20
N GLU A 161 2.53 -23.90 11.14
CA GLU A 161 2.45 -24.79 9.96
C GLU A 161 1.89 -24.04 8.74
N ALA A 162 0.91 -23.14 8.93
CA ALA A 162 0.40 -22.29 7.86
C ALA A 162 1.48 -21.32 7.35
N GLY A 163 2.27 -20.73 8.25
CA GLY A 163 3.41 -19.89 7.92
C GLY A 163 4.49 -20.64 7.15
N LEU A 164 4.90 -21.82 7.61
CA LEU A 164 5.88 -22.66 6.92
C LEU A 164 5.40 -23.08 5.53
N ALA A 165 4.13 -23.50 5.40
CA ALA A 165 3.54 -23.83 4.11
C ALA A 165 3.60 -22.65 3.14
N ARG A 166 3.26 -21.44 3.61
CA ARG A 166 3.33 -20.22 2.81
C ARG A 166 4.75 -19.92 2.35
N HIS A 167 5.73 -19.97 3.26
CA HIS A 167 7.15 -19.77 2.93
C HIS A 167 7.62 -20.76 1.86
N GLU A 168 7.30 -22.04 2.01
CA GLU A 168 7.67 -23.10 1.06
C GLU A 168 7.01 -22.89 -0.31
N ILE A 169 5.70 -22.64 -0.34
CA ILE A 169 4.93 -22.45 -1.58
C ILE A 169 5.35 -21.16 -2.30
N ASP A 170 5.41 -20.04 -1.60
CA ASP A 170 5.79 -18.76 -2.22
C ASP A 170 7.26 -18.80 -2.68
N TRP A 171 8.15 -19.51 -1.99
CA TRP A 171 9.52 -19.74 -2.46
C TRP A 171 9.55 -20.60 -3.73
N LEU A 172 8.87 -21.76 -3.73
CA LEU A 172 8.79 -22.67 -4.88
C LEU A 172 8.24 -21.95 -6.11
N TRP A 173 7.12 -21.25 -5.96
CA TRP A 173 6.48 -20.53 -7.05
C TRP A 173 7.33 -19.32 -7.49
N GLY A 174 7.81 -18.53 -6.54
CA GLY A 174 8.61 -17.34 -6.83
C GLY A 174 9.89 -17.67 -7.60
N ILE A 175 10.67 -18.65 -7.13
CA ILE A 175 11.94 -19.01 -7.77
C ILE A 175 11.72 -19.61 -9.17
N ASN A 176 10.74 -20.51 -9.31
CA ASN A 176 10.50 -21.19 -10.58
C ASN A 176 9.93 -20.26 -11.63
N LEU A 177 8.90 -19.48 -11.31
CA LEU A 177 8.25 -18.60 -12.27
C LEU A 177 9.18 -17.44 -12.69
N THR A 178 9.95 -16.89 -11.74
CA THR A 178 10.97 -15.87 -12.04
C THR A 178 12.07 -16.44 -12.95
N ARG A 179 12.58 -17.65 -12.66
CA ARG A 179 13.61 -18.29 -13.49
C ARG A 179 13.07 -18.69 -14.86
N ALA A 180 11.85 -19.19 -14.96
CA ALA A 180 11.20 -19.55 -16.21
C ALA A 180 11.10 -18.33 -17.15
N LEU A 181 10.58 -17.20 -16.67
CA LEU A 181 10.49 -15.95 -17.44
C LEU A 181 11.87 -15.37 -17.78
N THR A 182 12.83 -15.41 -16.85
CA THR A 182 14.16 -14.84 -17.09
C THR A 182 14.97 -15.70 -18.06
N LEU A 183 14.85 -17.03 -17.98
CA LEU A 183 15.58 -17.96 -18.85
C LEU A 183 14.96 -18.07 -20.23
N SER A 184 13.63 -17.97 -20.36
CA SER A 184 12.99 -17.87 -21.67
C SER A 184 13.55 -16.68 -22.45
N LEU A 185 13.70 -15.53 -21.79
CA LEU A 185 14.31 -14.32 -22.35
C LEU A 185 15.82 -14.49 -22.61
N LYS A 186 16.57 -15.07 -21.67
CA LYS A 186 18.04 -15.23 -21.82
C LYS A 186 18.40 -16.19 -22.95
N ASN A 187 17.69 -17.30 -23.07
CA ASN A 187 18.01 -18.37 -24.00
C ASN A 187 17.49 -18.10 -25.41
N ASN A 188 16.36 -17.39 -25.54
CA ASN A 188 15.67 -17.19 -26.82
C ASN A 188 15.53 -15.72 -27.23
N GLY A 189 15.99 -14.78 -26.40
CA GLY A 189 15.99 -13.35 -26.69
C GLY A 189 17.28 -12.89 -27.36
N ASN A 190 17.17 -11.92 -28.28
CA ASN A 190 18.30 -11.37 -29.05
C ASN A 190 19.23 -10.51 -28.17
N ARG A 191 19.97 -11.12 -27.24
CA ARG A 191 20.97 -10.49 -26.33
C ARG A 191 20.41 -9.43 -25.38
N VAL A 192 19.11 -9.48 -25.06
CA VAL A 192 18.47 -8.59 -24.10
C VAL A 192 18.30 -9.30 -22.77
N PHE A 193 19.11 -8.97 -21.76
CA PHE A 193 18.90 -9.43 -20.40
C PHE A 193 18.04 -8.44 -19.61
N SER A 194 16.99 -8.95 -18.98
CA SER A 194 16.19 -8.25 -17.96
C SER A 194 15.74 -9.29 -16.94
N ILE A 195 15.85 -8.97 -15.66
CA ILE A 195 15.28 -9.82 -14.61
C ILE A 195 13.78 -9.52 -14.57
N LEU A 196 12.99 -10.48 -15.01
CA LEU A 196 11.53 -10.44 -14.90
C LEU A 196 11.12 -11.29 -13.72
N SER A 197 10.14 -10.84 -12.95
CA SER A 197 9.56 -11.62 -11.86
C SER A 197 8.05 -11.70 -12.02
N THR A 198 7.51 -12.86 -11.74
CA THR A 198 6.10 -13.05 -11.45
C THR A 198 6.00 -13.98 -10.27
N GLY A 199 4.83 -14.01 -9.65
CA GLY A 199 4.56 -14.86 -8.51
C GLY A 199 3.07 -14.97 -8.33
N ARG A 200 2.67 -15.90 -7.46
CA ARG A 200 1.27 -16.25 -7.20
C ARG A 200 0.38 -15.03 -7.02
N VAL A 201 0.79 -14.03 -6.24
CA VAL A 201 -0.02 -12.80 -6.04
C VAL A 201 0.40 -11.64 -6.96
N GLN A 202 1.69 -11.55 -7.33
CA GLN A 202 2.21 -10.47 -8.19
C GLN A 202 1.57 -10.51 -9.59
N GLY A 203 1.45 -11.70 -10.19
CA GLY A 203 0.90 -11.91 -11.52
C GLY A 203 -0.56 -11.48 -11.65
N PRO A 204 -1.49 -12.03 -10.83
CA PRO A 204 -2.89 -11.63 -10.84
C PRO A 204 -3.10 -10.14 -10.51
N THR A 205 -2.30 -9.59 -9.59
CA THR A 205 -2.37 -8.14 -9.27
C THR A 205 -1.97 -7.29 -10.48
N LEU A 206 -0.92 -7.69 -11.21
CA LEU A 206 -0.54 -7.01 -12.44
C LEU A 206 -1.60 -7.18 -13.54
N SER A 207 -2.21 -8.36 -13.68
CA SER A 207 -3.32 -8.59 -14.63
C SER A 207 -4.53 -7.71 -14.32
N LEU A 208 -4.91 -7.55 -13.05
CA LEU A 208 -5.97 -6.63 -12.63
C LEU A 208 -5.68 -5.18 -13.06
N LEU A 209 -4.43 -4.73 -12.92
CA LEU A 209 -4.02 -3.39 -13.35
C LEU A 209 -4.01 -3.26 -14.87
N VAL A 210 -3.60 -4.30 -15.61
CA VAL A 210 -3.63 -4.33 -17.08
C VAL A 210 -5.06 -4.24 -17.59
N LYS A 211 -5.98 -5.03 -17.06
CA LYS A 211 -7.41 -4.97 -17.42
C LYS A 211 -7.99 -3.57 -17.25
N ARG A 212 -7.69 -2.89 -16.14
CA ARG A 212 -8.09 -1.49 -15.95
C ARG A 212 -7.46 -0.55 -16.99
N GLU A 213 -6.20 -0.75 -17.36
CA GLU A 213 -5.57 0.08 -18.38
C GLU A 213 -6.17 -0.17 -19.78
N GLU A 214 -6.55 -1.41 -20.10
CA GLU A 214 -7.26 -1.76 -21.34
C GLU A 214 -8.69 -1.22 -21.38
N GLU A 215 -9.42 -1.27 -20.26
CA GLU A 215 -10.72 -0.60 -20.12
C GLU A 215 -10.61 0.88 -20.46
N ILE A 216 -9.55 1.55 -20.00
CA ILE A 216 -9.30 2.97 -20.26
C ILE A 216 -8.94 3.21 -21.72
N GLU A 217 -8.08 2.38 -22.31
CA GLU A 217 -7.61 2.55 -23.70
C GLU A 217 -8.70 2.26 -24.73
N ASN A 218 -9.54 1.26 -24.47
CA ASN A 218 -10.62 0.87 -25.37
C ASN A 218 -11.90 1.68 -25.12
N PHE A 219 -11.92 2.55 -24.11
CA PHE A 219 -13.07 3.37 -23.80
C PHE A 219 -13.34 4.38 -24.92
N LYS A 220 -14.55 4.32 -25.48
CA LYS A 220 -15.03 5.29 -26.47
C LYS A 220 -15.94 6.31 -25.77
N PRO A 221 -15.51 7.58 -25.61
CA PRO A 221 -16.34 8.60 -24.99
C PRO A 221 -17.62 8.82 -25.78
N LYS A 222 -18.76 8.75 -25.09
CA LYS A 222 -20.07 9.06 -25.66
C LYS A 222 -20.48 10.47 -25.23
N PRO A 223 -20.88 11.36 -26.16
CA PRO A 223 -21.39 12.66 -25.79
C PRO A 223 -22.71 12.51 -25.02
N TYR A 224 -22.91 13.38 -24.04
CA TYR A 224 -24.18 13.58 -23.35
C TYR A 224 -24.28 15.05 -22.95
N TRP A 225 -25.50 15.53 -22.78
CA TRP A 225 -25.77 16.89 -22.37
C TRP A 225 -26.28 16.91 -20.93
N GLN A 226 -25.80 17.89 -20.19
CA GLN A 226 -26.31 18.25 -18.87
C GLN A 226 -26.84 19.67 -18.93
N ILE A 227 -27.99 19.90 -18.31
CA ILE A 227 -28.59 21.21 -18.22
C ILE A 227 -28.56 21.63 -16.75
N PHE A 228 -27.99 22.80 -16.51
CA PHE A 228 -27.84 23.38 -15.18
C PHE A 228 -28.64 24.67 -15.12
N ALA A 229 -29.37 24.87 -14.04
CA ALA A 229 -29.98 26.16 -13.71
C ALA A 229 -29.24 26.75 -12.52
N PHE A 230 -28.74 27.98 -12.67
CA PHE A 230 -28.09 28.73 -11.60
C PHE A 230 -29.13 29.58 -10.91
N ILE A 231 -29.50 29.16 -9.71
CA ILE A 231 -30.57 29.75 -8.91
C ILE A 231 -29.93 30.67 -7.87
N LYS A 232 -30.44 31.89 -7.79
CA LYS A 232 -30.03 32.85 -6.78
C LYS A 232 -30.99 32.77 -5.61
N ILE A 233 -30.44 32.50 -4.43
CA ILE A 233 -31.21 32.45 -3.18
C ILE A 233 -30.51 33.35 -2.17
N GLY A 234 -31.13 34.50 -1.88
CA GLY A 234 -30.49 35.59 -1.16
C GLY A 234 -29.25 36.13 -1.91
N LYS A 235 -28.09 36.14 -1.23
CA LYS A 235 -26.81 36.57 -1.82
C LYS A 235 -26.01 35.44 -2.46
N ALA A 236 -26.43 34.19 -2.29
CA ALA A 236 -25.71 33.01 -2.74
C ALA A 236 -26.27 32.45 -4.06
N LYS A 237 -25.41 31.74 -4.79
CA LYS A 237 -25.75 31.09 -6.06
C LYS A 237 -25.64 29.59 -5.90
N TYR A 238 -26.65 28.88 -6.38
CA TYR A 238 -26.73 27.44 -6.29
C TYR A 238 -26.95 26.83 -7.67
N GLN A 239 -26.33 25.68 -7.91
CA GLN A 239 -26.47 24.95 -9.16
C GLN A 239 -27.50 23.83 -9.00
N ALA A 240 -28.63 23.95 -9.69
CA ALA A 240 -29.61 22.88 -9.84
C ALA A 240 -29.35 22.13 -11.16
N ILE A 241 -29.55 20.81 -11.15
CA ILE A 241 -29.31 19.93 -12.31
C ILE A 241 -30.66 19.45 -12.82
N TYR A 242 -30.89 19.47 -14.13
CA TYR A 242 -32.09 18.87 -14.72
C TYR A 242 -32.29 17.43 -14.23
N GLU A 243 -33.55 17.00 -14.02
CA GLU A 243 -33.86 15.72 -13.39
C GLU A 243 -33.24 14.50 -14.10
N GLU A 244 -33.09 14.59 -15.42
CA GLU A 244 -32.32 13.63 -16.20
C GLU A 244 -30.84 14.06 -16.23
N ASP A 245 -30.04 13.46 -15.34
CA ASP A 245 -28.61 13.78 -15.18
C ASP A 245 -27.79 13.63 -16.47
N LYS A 246 -28.20 12.76 -17.41
CA LYS A 246 -27.53 12.58 -18.71
C LYS A 246 -28.54 12.47 -19.82
N ILE A 247 -28.62 13.51 -20.65
CA ILE A 247 -29.44 13.51 -21.86
C ILE A 247 -28.56 13.07 -23.03
N TRP A 248 -28.94 12.00 -23.73
CA TRP A 248 -28.12 11.43 -24.82
C TRP A 248 -28.44 11.99 -26.21
N GLU A 249 -29.57 12.68 -26.35
CA GLU A 249 -30.03 13.27 -27.61
C GLU A 249 -29.86 14.79 -27.56
N LYS A 250 -29.10 15.33 -28.53
CA LYS A 250 -28.83 16.77 -28.62
C LYS A 250 -30.10 17.59 -28.77
N GLU A 251 -31.02 17.14 -29.63
CA GLU A 251 -32.29 17.84 -29.91
C GLU A 251 -33.16 17.94 -28.66
N LYS A 252 -33.29 16.84 -27.91
CA LYS A 252 -33.98 16.82 -26.62
C LYS A 252 -33.35 17.81 -25.64
N ALA A 253 -32.02 17.82 -25.52
CA ALA A 253 -31.32 18.74 -24.63
C ALA A 253 -31.52 20.21 -25.03
N GLN A 254 -31.47 20.53 -26.33
CA GLN A 254 -31.73 21.87 -26.85
C GLN A 254 -33.17 22.32 -26.64
N LYS A 255 -34.14 21.40 -26.77
CA LYS A 255 -35.56 21.66 -26.50
C LYS A 255 -35.77 22.02 -25.03
N VAL A 256 -35.25 21.21 -24.11
CA VAL A 256 -35.36 21.47 -22.66
C VAL A 256 -34.64 22.77 -22.29
N PHE A 257 -33.45 23.03 -22.84
CA PHE A 257 -32.70 24.27 -22.61
C PHE A 257 -33.50 25.50 -23.04
N SER A 258 -34.03 25.50 -24.27
CA SER A 258 -34.82 26.61 -24.82
C SER A 258 -36.09 26.86 -24.02
N GLN A 259 -36.77 25.80 -23.60
CA GLN A 259 -37.96 25.90 -22.75
C GLN A 259 -37.64 26.43 -21.35
N SER A 260 -36.46 26.09 -20.83
CA SER A 260 -36.03 26.46 -19.48
C SER A 260 -35.34 27.83 -19.40
N ASN A 261 -35.12 28.53 -20.51
CA ASN A 261 -34.51 29.87 -20.53
C ASN A 261 -35.49 30.95 -20.00
N LYS A 262 -35.76 30.87 -18.70
CA LYS A 262 -36.65 31.77 -17.94
C LYS A 262 -35.91 32.34 -16.75
N LYS A 263 -36.43 33.44 -16.21
CA LYS A 263 -35.86 34.12 -15.04
C LYS A 263 -36.43 33.66 -13.69
N VAL A 264 -37.41 32.76 -13.71
CA VAL A 264 -38.12 32.32 -12.50
C VAL A 264 -38.18 30.80 -12.45
N ALA A 265 -37.87 30.24 -11.29
CA ALA A 265 -38.04 28.83 -10.95
C ALA A 265 -39.01 28.73 -9.77
N ARG A 266 -40.03 27.88 -9.87
CA ARG A 266 -40.99 27.65 -8.78
C ARG A 266 -40.60 26.41 -8.00
N VAL A 267 -40.58 26.48 -6.67
CA VAL A 267 -40.34 25.32 -5.83
C VAL A 267 -41.58 24.40 -5.86
N LEU A 268 -41.46 23.23 -6.47
CA LEU A 268 -42.57 22.25 -6.52
C LEU A 268 -42.62 21.38 -5.28
N LYS A 269 -41.46 20.92 -4.83
CA LYS A 269 -41.39 19.90 -3.78
C LYS A 269 -40.10 20.00 -3.00
N ILE A 270 -40.20 19.90 -1.68
CA ILE A 270 -39.04 19.82 -0.80
C ILE A 270 -39.11 18.49 -0.04
N LYS A 271 -38.09 17.64 -0.22
CA LYS A 271 -37.89 16.44 0.60
C LYS A 271 -36.69 16.65 1.52
N ARG A 272 -36.90 16.51 2.81
CA ARG A 272 -35.82 16.46 3.81
C ARG A 272 -35.74 15.06 4.37
N ARG A 273 -34.52 14.53 4.47
CA ARG A 273 -34.25 13.26 5.11
C ARG A 273 -33.09 13.44 6.07
N GLN A 274 -33.40 13.32 7.36
CA GLN A 274 -32.37 13.13 8.36
C GLN A 274 -31.95 11.66 8.37
N TYR A 275 -30.65 11.42 8.47
CA TYR A 275 -30.09 10.09 8.61
C TYR A 275 -28.89 10.13 9.54
N GLU A 276 -28.69 9.03 10.25
CA GLU A 276 -27.55 8.84 11.11
C GLU A 276 -26.36 8.33 10.28
N GLN A 277 -25.21 8.96 10.51
CA GLN A 277 -23.92 8.48 10.05
C GLN A 277 -23.17 7.94 11.26
N LEU A 278 -23.08 6.62 11.35
CA LEU A 278 -22.34 5.95 12.41
C LEU A 278 -20.85 6.36 12.38
N PRO A 279 -20.19 6.37 13.56
CA PRO A 279 -18.75 6.53 13.64
C PRO A 279 -18.02 5.47 12.82
N PRO A 280 -16.87 5.82 12.25
CA PRO A 280 -16.09 4.84 11.52
C PRO A 280 -15.34 3.95 12.53
N PRO A 281 -15.25 2.64 12.30
CA PRO A 281 -14.72 1.72 13.30
C PRO A 281 -13.20 1.87 13.47
N PRO A 282 -12.62 1.34 14.56
CA PRO A 282 -11.17 1.27 14.75
C PRO A 282 -10.45 0.70 13.53
N PHE A 283 -9.21 1.16 13.30
CA PHE A 283 -8.47 0.79 12.10
C PHE A 283 -8.09 -0.69 12.07
N ASN A 284 -8.33 -1.36 10.94
CA ASN A 284 -7.48 -2.49 10.54
C ASN A 284 -6.30 -1.98 9.69
N THR A 285 -5.42 -2.89 9.25
CA THR A 285 -4.27 -2.55 8.39
C THR A 285 -4.67 -1.85 7.08
N THR A 286 -5.67 -2.37 6.38
CA THR A 286 -6.09 -1.85 5.06
C THR A 286 -6.70 -0.45 5.17
N ASP A 287 -7.50 -0.20 6.20
CA ASP A 287 -8.13 1.10 6.47
C ASP A 287 -7.07 2.14 6.85
N LEU A 288 -6.11 1.78 7.72
CA LEU A 288 -5.00 2.65 8.08
C LEU A 288 -4.16 3.04 6.85
N GLN A 289 -3.81 2.07 5.99
CA GLN A 289 -3.06 2.32 4.75
C GLN A 289 -3.84 3.23 3.80
N THR A 290 -5.14 2.99 3.65
CA THR A 290 -6.02 3.75 2.75
C THR A 290 -6.14 5.21 3.21
N GLU A 291 -6.42 5.44 4.48
CA GLU A 291 -6.62 6.80 5.00
C GLU A 291 -5.31 7.57 5.13
N SER A 292 -4.21 6.90 5.50
CA SER A 292 -2.87 7.53 5.51
C SER A 292 -2.46 8.00 4.11
N TYR A 293 -2.79 7.25 3.07
CA TYR A 293 -2.56 7.67 1.69
C TYR A 293 -3.46 8.86 1.31
N ASN A 294 -4.74 8.83 1.66
CA ASN A 294 -5.69 9.88 1.30
C ASN A 294 -5.39 11.21 2.00
N HIS A 295 -5.01 11.19 3.28
CA HIS A 295 -4.73 12.40 4.06
C HIS A 295 -3.30 12.90 3.90
N PHE A 296 -2.32 12.00 3.79
CA PHE A 296 -0.90 12.37 3.84
C PHE A 296 -0.09 11.97 2.60
N GLY A 297 -0.65 11.17 1.69
CA GLY A 297 0.06 10.65 0.53
C GLY A 297 1.11 9.58 0.88
N PHE A 298 1.06 9.00 2.09
CA PHE A 298 1.97 7.92 2.50
C PHE A 298 1.64 6.65 1.72
N SER A 299 2.66 6.04 1.12
CA SER A 299 2.48 4.75 0.43
C SER A 299 2.09 3.67 1.45
N PRO A 300 1.38 2.59 1.05
CA PRO A 300 1.04 1.49 1.95
C PRO A 300 2.26 0.92 2.70
N MET A 301 3.41 0.77 2.00
CA MET A 301 4.67 0.35 2.62
C MET A 301 5.21 1.38 3.63
N GLN A 302 5.17 2.68 3.29
CA GLN A 302 5.59 3.72 4.22
C GLN A 302 4.71 3.75 5.47
N THR A 303 3.39 3.62 5.32
CA THR A 303 2.45 3.54 6.45
C THR A 303 2.79 2.37 7.36
N MET A 304 3.07 1.18 6.80
CA MET A 304 3.45 0.02 7.63
C MET A 304 4.77 0.23 8.38
N ASN A 305 5.78 0.82 7.74
CA ASN A 305 7.05 1.10 8.41
C ASN A 305 6.89 2.11 9.55
N LEU A 306 6.05 3.14 9.37
CA LEU A 306 5.74 4.12 10.41
C LEU A 306 4.94 3.48 11.54
N ALA A 307 3.91 2.69 11.23
CA ALA A 307 3.09 2.01 12.23
C ALA A 307 3.91 0.99 13.04
N GLU A 308 4.79 0.24 12.38
CA GLU A 308 5.75 -0.66 13.02
C GLU A 308 6.66 0.09 14.01
N SER A 309 7.17 1.26 13.62
CA SER A 309 7.97 2.11 14.53
C SER A 309 7.17 2.57 15.76
N LEU A 310 5.92 2.97 15.57
CA LEU A 310 5.03 3.35 16.68
C LEU A 310 4.73 2.16 17.60
N TYR A 311 4.47 0.98 17.04
CA TYR A 311 4.24 -0.26 17.79
C TYR A 311 5.47 -0.66 18.61
N GLN A 312 6.66 -0.60 18.02
CA GLN A 312 7.93 -0.92 18.70
C GLN A 312 8.26 0.02 19.87
N ARG A 313 7.68 1.23 19.87
CA ARG A 313 7.75 2.16 21.00
C ARG A 313 6.73 1.85 22.10
N GLY A 314 5.77 0.98 21.82
CA GLY A 314 4.70 0.57 22.72
C GLY A 314 3.51 1.52 22.76
N ILE A 315 3.41 2.48 21.83
CA ILE A 315 2.39 3.56 21.84
C ILE A 315 1.17 3.27 20.96
N ILE A 316 1.24 2.24 20.11
CA ILE A 316 0.06 1.68 19.42
C ILE A 316 0.07 0.15 19.53
N SER A 317 -1.08 -0.48 19.28
CA SER A 317 -1.17 -1.93 19.10
C SER A 317 -0.57 -2.41 17.77
N TYR A 318 -0.41 -3.73 17.68
CA TYR A 318 0.21 -4.39 16.54
C TYR A 318 -0.50 -4.02 15.22
N PRO A 319 0.22 -3.47 14.21
CA PRO A 319 -0.42 -2.84 13.07
C PRO A 319 -0.79 -3.80 11.93
N ARG A 320 -0.48 -5.10 12.05
CA ARG A 320 -0.83 -6.13 11.05
C ARG A 320 -2.04 -6.95 11.52
N THR A 321 -3.22 -6.36 11.42
CA THR A 321 -4.49 -6.94 11.88
C THR A 321 -5.59 -6.72 10.85
N SER A 322 -6.46 -7.73 10.69
CA SER A 322 -7.69 -7.59 9.91
C SER A 322 -8.86 -7.06 10.75
N SER A 323 -8.72 -7.05 12.09
CA SER A 323 -9.79 -6.73 13.02
C SER A 323 -10.13 -5.25 13.02
N GLN A 324 -11.43 -4.97 13.16
CA GLN A 324 -11.98 -3.65 13.44
C GLN A 324 -12.65 -3.62 14.83
N LYS A 325 -12.28 -4.57 15.70
CA LYS A 325 -12.85 -4.77 17.03
C LYS A 325 -11.82 -4.57 18.13
N LEU A 326 -12.28 -4.16 19.29
CA LEU A 326 -11.48 -3.92 20.50
C LEU A 326 -12.00 -4.80 21.64
N PRO A 327 -11.21 -5.77 22.14
CA PRO A 327 -11.66 -6.63 23.22
C PRO A 327 -11.83 -5.81 24.50
N SER A 328 -12.80 -6.21 25.32
CA SER A 328 -13.12 -5.54 26.59
C SER A 328 -11.94 -5.49 27.58
N SER A 329 -10.96 -6.37 27.42
CA SER A 329 -9.76 -6.48 28.26
C SER A 329 -8.75 -5.33 28.09
N ILE A 330 -8.82 -4.51 27.04
CA ILE A 330 -7.77 -3.49 26.77
C ILE A 330 -7.77 -2.29 27.73
N GLY A 331 -8.77 -2.20 28.61
CA GLY A 331 -8.83 -1.13 29.62
C GLY A 331 -9.02 0.26 29.02
N LEU A 332 -10.06 0.43 28.19
CA LEU A 332 -10.38 1.67 27.43
C LEU A 332 -10.28 2.95 28.27
N LYS A 333 -10.80 2.93 29.50
CA LYS A 333 -10.77 4.09 30.41
C LYS A 333 -9.35 4.58 30.70
N SER A 334 -8.41 3.65 30.91
CA SER A 334 -7.01 3.99 31.21
C SER A 334 -6.30 4.62 30.00
N ILE A 335 -6.57 4.11 28.80
CA ILE A 335 -6.06 4.64 27.54
C ILE A 335 -6.58 6.07 27.35
N LEU A 336 -7.88 6.28 27.49
CA LEU A 336 -8.50 7.60 27.40
C LEU A 336 -7.88 8.57 28.41
N GLN A 337 -7.76 8.19 29.68
CA GLN A 337 -7.13 9.04 30.71
C GLN A 337 -5.69 9.42 30.36
N SER A 338 -4.87 8.49 29.86
CA SER A 338 -3.52 8.78 29.40
C SER A 338 -3.51 9.75 28.21
N LEU A 339 -4.34 9.52 27.20
CA LEU A 339 -4.48 10.41 26.05
C LEU A 339 -4.95 11.81 26.46
N GLY A 340 -5.83 11.89 27.47
CA GLY A 340 -6.35 13.15 28.00
C GLY A 340 -5.28 14.04 28.64
N LYS A 341 -4.12 13.49 29.01
CA LYS A 341 -2.96 14.28 29.48
C LYS A 341 -2.31 15.08 28.35
N LEU A 342 -2.52 14.68 27.10
CA LEU A 342 -2.01 15.41 25.95
C LEU A 342 -2.95 16.58 25.62
N PRO A 343 -2.44 17.83 25.54
CA PRO A 343 -3.28 19.00 25.29
C PRO A 343 -4.16 18.89 24.04
N SER A 344 -3.65 18.24 22.98
CA SER A 344 -4.37 18.04 21.72
C SER A 344 -5.62 17.17 21.82
N TYR A 345 -5.71 16.29 22.82
CA TYR A 345 -6.82 15.34 22.98
C TYR A 345 -7.66 15.57 24.23
N ASN A 346 -7.18 16.39 25.18
CA ASN A 346 -7.81 16.63 26.48
C ASN A 346 -9.31 16.95 26.37
N LYS A 347 -9.68 17.92 25.51
CA LYS A 347 -11.08 18.32 25.33
C LYS A 347 -11.97 17.18 24.84
N ILE A 348 -11.50 16.41 23.85
CA ILE A 348 -12.24 15.28 23.27
C ILE A 348 -12.40 14.17 24.31
N VAL A 349 -11.31 13.81 24.98
CA VAL A 349 -11.29 12.77 26.01
C VAL A 349 -12.21 13.11 27.18
N ASN A 350 -12.19 14.34 27.69
CA ASN A 350 -13.06 14.74 28.80
C ASN A 350 -14.53 14.61 28.42
N LYS A 351 -14.89 14.95 27.17
CA LYS A 351 -16.26 14.77 26.67
C LYS A 351 -16.67 13.30 26.64
N ILE A 352 -15.79 12.42 26.13
CA ILE A 352 -16.03 10.97 26.11
C ILE A 352 -16.18 10.43 27.55
N LEU A 353 -15.27 10.79 28.46
CA LEU A 353 -15.28 10.31 29.84
C LEU A 353 -16.45 10.87 30.69
N SER A 354 -17.05 11.98 30.28
CA SER A 354 -18.25 12.54 30.93
C SER A 354 -19.56 11.83 30.55
N GLY A 355 -19.52 10.96 29.52
CA GLY A 355 -20.67 10.14 29.12
C GLY A 355 -20.95 9.01 30.12
N ASN A 356 -22.18 8.47 30.08
CA ASN A 356 -22.64 7.46 31.02
C ASN A 356 -21.93 6.10 30.84
N GLU A 357 -21.57 5.74 29.60
CA GLU A 357 -20.94 4.45 29.28
C GLU A 357 -19.90 4.59 28.17
N LEU A 358 -18.78 3.87 28.29
CA LEU A 358 -17.74 3.79 27.27
C LEU A 358 -18.10 2.69 26.27
N HIS A 359 -18.85 3.05 25.24
CA HIS A 359 -19.17 2.17 24.14
C HIS A 359 -18.36 2.54 22.89
N VAL A 360 -17.79 1.54 22.22
CA VAL A 360 -17.06 1.70 20.96
C VAL A 360 -17.88 1.14 19.82
N VAL A 361 -18.07 1.90 18.75
CA VAL A 361 -18.66 1.41 17.51
C VAL A 361 -17.64 0.58 16.74
N GLU A 362 -17.87 -0.73 16.72
CA GLU A 362 -16.99 -1.71 16.07
C GLU A 362 -17.34 -1.95 14.60
N GLY A 363 -16.37 -2.48 13.85
CA GLY A 363 -16.57 -2.91 12.47
C GLY A 363 -16.98 -4.39 12.36
N SER A 364 -17.27 -4.84 11.14
CA SER A 364 -17.68 -6.22 10.89
C SER A 364 -16.52 -7.21 10.79
N LYS A 365 -15.29 -6.73 10.52
CA LYS A 365 -14.12 -7.59 10.34
C LYS A 365 -13.49 -7.94 11.68
N ASP A 366 -13.02 -9.18 11.79
CA ASP A 366 -12.40 -9.73 12.98
C ASP A 366 -11.04 -10.36 12.67
N ASP A 367 -10.22 -10.54 13.70
CA ASP A 367 -8.93 -11.25 13.64
C ASP A 367 -8.70 -11.94 15.00
N PRO A 368 -8.71 -13.28 15.06
CA PRO A 368 -8.59 -14.01 16.33
C PRO A 368 -7.27 -13.76 17.08
N ALA A 369 -6.22 -13.38 16.35
CA ALA A 369 -4.90 -13.18 16.93
C ALA A 369 -4.74 -11.79 17.54
N HIS A 370 -5.33 -10.77 16.91
CA HIS A 370 -5.07 -9.38 17.24
C HIS A 370 -6.33 -8.51 17.20
N PRO A 371 -6.46 -7.56 18.15
CA PRO A 371 -7.47 -6.52 18.07
C PRO A 371 -7.19 -5.56 16.90
N ALA A 372 -8.06 -4.58 16.70
CA ALA A 372 -7.81 -3.45 15.81
C ALA A 372 -6.56 -2.64 16.21
N ILE A 373 -6.18 -1.71 15.36
CA ILE A 373 -5.09 -0.76 15.60
C ILE A 373 -5.62 0.39 16.48
N TYR A 374 -5.08 0.52 17.69
CA TYR A 374 -5.47 1.54 18.67
C TYR A 374 -4.25 2.11 19.40
N PRO A 375 -4.33 3.34 19.96
CA PRO A 375 -3.27 3.89 20.81
C PRO A 375 -3.25 3.19 22.16
N THR A 376 -2.08 2.93 22.71
CA THR A 376 -1.98 2.34 24.06
C THR A 376 -2.07 3.41 25.13
N LYS A 377 -1.99 3.00 26.40
CA LYS A 377 -1.89 3.93 27.54
C LYS A 377 -0.53 4.62 27.64
N GLU A 378 0.49 4.13 26.94
CA GLU A 378 1.79 4.76 26.82
C GLU A 378 1.68 5.88 25.79
N VAL A 379 1.83 7.13 26.23
CA VAL A 379 1.72 8.29 25.35
C VAL A 379 3.11 8.78 24.93
N PRO A 380 3.32 9.14 23.66
CA PRO A 380 4.62 9.59 23.20
C PRO A 380 4.97 10.97 23.74
N ASN A 381 6.26 11.21 24.01
CA ASN A 381 6.78 12.56 24.06
C ASN A 381 6.74 13.16 22.63
N PRO A 382 6.04 14.30 22.41
CA PRO A 382 5.91 14.90 21.08
C PRO A 382 7.24 15.21 20.37
N ASN A 383 8.35 15.33 21.12
CA ASN A 383 9.68 15.60 20.58
C ASN A 383 10.42 14.35 20.07
N GLU A 384 9.96 13.14 20.40
CA GLU A 384 10.63 11.88 20.03
C GLU A 384 10.13 11.28 18.72
N LEU A 385 8.99 11.78 18.22
CA LEU A 385 8.36 11.33 16.99
C LEU A 385 8.76 12.23 15.82
N THR A 386 9.10 11.60 14.70
CA THR A 386 9.28 12.31 13.43
C THR A 386 7.97 12.99 13.01
N PRO A 387 8.01 14.03 12.15
CA PRO A 387 6.78 14.66 11.65
C PRO A 387 5.80 13.70 10.97
N GLN A 388 6.28 12.62 10.33
CA GLN A 388 5.42 11.63 9.70
C GLN A 388 4.80 10.66 10.72
N GLU A 389 5.58 10.21 11.71
CA GLU A 389 5.06 9.41 12.83
C GLU A 389 4.00 10.17 13.61
N ARG A 390 4.20 11.48 13.87
CA ARG A 390 3.19 12.32 14.54
C ARG A 390 1.87 12.37 13.79
N LYS A 391 1.90 12.51 12.45
CA LYS A 391 0.69 12.50 11.63
C LYS A 391 -0.03 11.16 11.67
N LEU A 392 0.72 10.06 11.57
CA LEU A 392 0.12 8.73 11.61
C LEU A 392 -0.46 8.40 12.99
N TYR A 393 0.26 8.76 14.06
CA TYR A 393 -0.23 8.59 15.42
C TYR A 393 -1.49 9.43 15.68
N ASP A 394 -1.54 10.70 15.24
CA ASP A 394 -2.76 11.54 15.37
C ASP A 394 -3.96 10.93 14.65
N LEU A 395 -3.75 10.40 13.44
CA LEU A 395 -4.79 9.70 12.68
C LEU A 395 -5.33 8.48 13.45
N ILE A 396 -4.44 7.64 14.00
CA ILE A 396 -4.82 6.47 14.80
C ILE A 396 -5.60 6.88 16.06
N VAL A 397 -5.08 7.86 16.81
CA VAL A 397 -5.73 8.36 18.04
C VAL A 397 -7.10 8.92 17.73
N LYS A 398 -7.23 9.81 16.74
CA LYS A 398 -8.52 10.41 16.40
C LYS A 398 -9.52 9.39 15.89
N ARG A 399 -9.08 8.38 15.14
CA ARG A 399 -9.95 7.28 14.72
C ARG A 399 -10.49 6.50 15.91
N PHE A 400 -9.61 6.17 16.85
CA PHE A 400 -9.97 5.52 18.10
C PHE A 400 -10.98 6.36 18.90
N LEU A 401 -10.70 7.66 19.10
CA LEU A 401 -11.60 8.57 19.82
C LEU A 401 -12.95 8.74 19.11
N ALA A 402 -12.96 8.82 17.78
CA ALA A 402 -14.18 8.92 16.98
C ALA A 402 -15.11 7.73 17.18
N ALA A 403 -14.58 6.53 17.36
CA ALA A 403 -15.38 5.33 17.56
C ALA A 403 -16.22 5.35 18.86
N PHE A 404 -15.94 6.24 19.81
CA PHE A 404 -16.76 6.48 21.01
C PHE A 404 -17.86 7.52 20.82
N GLY A 405 -17.84 8.27 19.72
CA GLY A 405 -18.78 9.36 19.50
C GLY A 405 -20.18 8.87 19.14
N ASP A 406 -21.18 9.69 19.48
CA ASP A 406 -22.53 9.49 18.97
C ASP A 406 -22.54 9.54 17.43
N PRO A 407 -23.52 8.88 16.77
CA PRO A 407 -23.77 9.08 15.36
C PRO A 407 -23.89 10.57 15.01
N SER A 408 -23.28 10.96 13.89
CA SER A 408 -23.50 12.29 13.33
C SER A 408 -24.88 12.31 12.66
N ILE A 409 -25.70 13.33 12.96
CA ILE A 409 -27.00 13.49 12.33
C ILE A 409 -26.83 14.42 11.13
N ARG A 410 -27.11 13.88 9.95
CA ARG A 410 -26.97 14.58 8.68
C ARG A 410 -28.34 14.76 8.05
N GLU A 411 -28.60 15.95 7.53
CA GLU A 411 -29.83 16.24 6.79
C GLU A 411 -29.50 16.41 5.31
N ALA A 412 -30.07 15.54 4.48
CA ALA A 412 -30.10 15.71 3.04
C ALA A 412 -31.39 16.42 2.65
N MET A 413 -31.25 17.52 1.90
CA MET A 413 -32.34 18.29 1.34
C MET A 413 -32.36 18.08 -0.17
N HIS A 414 -33.52 17.70 -0.70
CA HIS A 414 -33.76 17.47 -2.11
C HIS A 414 -34.94 18.34 -2.56
N VAL A 415 -34.63 19.38 -3.33
CA VAL A 415 -35.59 20.37 -3.82
C VAL A 415 -35.84 20.14 -5.30
N VAL A 416 -37.11 20.04 -5.68
CA VAL A 416 -37.54 19.99 -7.08
C VAL A 416 -38.04 21.38 -7.45
N LEU A 417 -37.40 21.97 -8.44
CA LEU A 417 -37.72 23.27 -9.02
C LEU A 417 -38.38 23.05 -10.38
N ASP A 418 -39.39 23.83 -10.69
CA ASP A 418 -40.06 23.89 -11.99
C ASP A 418 -39.67 25.16 -12.73
N ILE A 419 -39.09 24.98 -13.91
CA ILE A 419 -38.78 26.06 -14.84
C ILE A 419 -39.54 25.78 -16.12
N ASN A 420 -40.73 26.39 -16.23
CA ASN A 420 -41.59 26.30 -17.41
C ASN A 420 -41.93 24.84 -17.82
N GLY A 421 -42.31 24.02 -16.83
CA GLY A 421 -42.68 22.61 -17.01
C GLY A 421 -41.51 21.63 -16.89
N ASN A 422 -40.26 22.11 -16.86
CA ASN A 422 -39.06 21.28 -16.74
C ASN A 422 -38.56 21.23 -15.29
N LYS A 423 -38.27 20.02 -14.79
CA LYS A 423 -37.85 19.83 -13.40
C LYS A 423 -36.34 19.87 -13.24
N PHE A 424 -35.89 20.68 -12.28
CA PHE A 424 -34.50 20.79 -11.86
C PHE A 424 -34.37 20.38 -10.39
N ILE A 425 -33.27 19.71 -10.08
CA ILE A 425 -32.97 19.13 -8.79
C ILE A 425 -31.85 19.92 -8.13
N LEU A 426 -32.17 20.54 -7.00
CA LEU A 426 -31.21 21.20 -6.13
C LEU A 426 -31.00 20.35 -4.88
N LYS A 427 -29.74 19.99 -4.58
CA LYS A 427 -29.38 19.12 -3.45
C LYS A 427 -28.53 19.88 -2.44
N GLY A 428 -28.90 19.72 -1.17
CA GLY A 428 -28.17 20.25 -0.03
C GLY A 428 -27.84 19.14 0.96
N VAL A 429 -26.74 19.30 1.67
CA VAL A 429 -26.45 18.47 2.83
C VAL A 429 -25.82 19.33 3.91
N LYS A 430 -26.37 19.25 5.13
CA LYS A 430 -25.86 19.96 6.31
C LYS A 430 -25.69 19.00 7.50
N THR A 431 -24.75 19.32 8.38
CA THR A 431 -24.60 18.59 9.64
C THR A 431 -25.53 19.23 10.65
N VAL A 432 -26.45 18.44 11.19
CA VAL A 432 -27.40 18.87 12.23
C VAL A 432 -26.77 18.64 13.60
N LYS A 433 -26.12 17.49 13.79
CA LYS A 433 -25.34 17.15 14.98
C LYS A 433 -23.99 16.58 14.54
N GLU A 434 -22.90 17.19 14.99
CA GLU A 434 -21.53 16.76 14.64
C GLU A 434 -21.27 15.31 15.06
N GLY A 435 -21.68 14.92 16.27
CA GLY A 435 -21.38 13.59 16.81
C GLY A 435 -19.88 13.28 16.72
N TRP A 436 -19.54 12.06 16.34
CA TRP A 436 -18.15 11.60 16.18
C TRP A 436 -17.28 12.46 15.24
N ARG A 437 -17.87 13.23 14.32
CA ARG A 437 -17.09 14.06 13.36
C ARG A 437 -16.20 15.05 14.09
N GLU A 438 -16.66 15.57 15.23
CA GLU A 438 -15.88 16.52 16.05
C GLU A 438 -14.60 15.86 16.61
N PHE A 439 -14.62 14.55 16.86
CA PHE A 439 -13.48 13.78 17.38
C PHE A 439 -12.49 13.41 16.28
N TYR A 440 -12.96 13.34 15.04
CA TYR A 440 -12.16 12.91 13.90
C TYR A 440 -11.56 14.07 13.08
N TYR A 441 -11.93 15.32 13.35
CA TYR A 441 -11.40 16.49 12.64
C TYR A 441 -9.85 16.58 12.75
N PRO A 442 -9.11 16.86 11.66
CA PRO A 442 -9.55 17.29 10.33
C PRO A 442 -9.71 16.14 9.32
N TYR A 443 -9.79 14.88 9.77
CA TYR A 443 -9.83 13.69 8.90
C TYR A 443 -11.25 13.34 8.41
N VAL A 444 -12.22 14.21 8.68
CA VAL A 444 -13.57 14.08 8.16
C VAL A 444 -13.65 14.69 6.75
N ALA A 445 -14.38 14.03 5.85
CA ALA A 445 -14.69 14.63 4.56
C ALA A 445 -15.76 15.73 4.72
N ASP A 446 -15.35 16.98 4.52
CA ASP A 446 -16.27 18.13 4.47
C ASP A 446 -16.83 18.30 3.06
N ARG A 447 -18.05 17.80 2.87
CA ARG A 447 -18.87 18.06 1.69
C ARG A 447 -20.22 18.58 2.15
N GLU A 448 -20.23 19.82 2.64
CA GLU A 448 -21.47 20.50 3.01
C GLU A 448 -21.92 21.39 1.85
N ILE A 449 -23.20 21.30 1.50
CA ILE A 449 -23.85 22.26 0.62
C ILE A 449 -25.05 22.77 1.40
N LEU A 450 -24.87 23.90 2.07
CA LEU A 450 -25.92 24.50 2.88
C LEU A 450 -26.93 25.16 1.95
N LEU A 451 -28.15 24.65 1.95
CA LEU A 451 -29.28 25.33 1.33
C LEU A 451 -30.03 26.14 2.39
N PRO A 452 -30.49 27.36 2.07
CA PRO A 452 -31.36 28.13 2.95
C PRO A 452 -32.71 27.45 3.09
N GLU A 453 -33.53 27.94 4.02
CA GLU A 453 -34.93 27.51 4.09
C GLU A 453 -35.68 27.95 2.84
N LEU A 454 -36.46 27.02 2.29
CA LEU A 454 -37.29 27.22 1.11
C LEU A 454 -38.71 26.74 1.41
N ARG A 455 -39.70 27.29 0.71
CA ARG A 455 -41.12 26.92 0.83
C ARG A 455 -41.64 26.38 -0.49
N GLU A 456 -42.54 25.41 -0.43
CA GLU A 456 -43.25 24.97 -1.65
C GLU A 456 -44.12 26.12 -2.19
N GLY A 457 -44.13 26.28 -3.51
CA GLY A 457 -44.74 27.42 -4.20
C GLY A 457 -43.88 28.68 -4.27
N GLU A 458 -42.75 28.75 -3.54
CA GLU A 458 -41.83 29.90 -3.61
C GLU A 458 -41.25 30.06 -5.01
N GLU A 459 -41.14 31.32 -5.46
CA GLU A 459 -40.49 31.68 -6.72
C GLU A 459 -39.07 32.16 -6.46
N LEU A 460 -38.11 31.58 -7.20
CA LEU A 460 -36.69 31.85 -7.09
C LEU A 460 -36.15 32.46 -8.39
N GLU A 461 -35.23 33.41 -8.27
CA GLU A 461 -34.57 34.04 -9.42
C GLU A 461 -33.60 33.05 -10.08
N VAL A 462 -33.82 32.79 -11.38
CA VAL A 462 -32.90 32.04 -12.24
C VAL A 462 -31.97 33.05 -12.89
N GLU A 463 -30.70 33.04 -12.51
CA GLU A 463 -29.70 33.93 -13.09
C GLU A 463 -29.41 33.53 -14.54
N LYS A 464 -29.20 32.23 -14.76
CA LYS A 464 -28.96 31.65 -16.08
C LYS A 464 -29.25 30.16 -16.09
N VAL A 465 -29.58 29.65 -17.25
CA VAL A 465 -29.55 28.23 -17.56
C VAL A 465 -28.38 27.98 -18.50
N GLU A 466 -27.65 26.90 -18.28
CA GLU A 466 -26.53 26.47 -19.12
C GLU A 466 -26.74 25.04 -19.59
N ILE A 467 -26.48 24.81 -20.87
CA ILE A 467 -26.34 23.47 -21.43
C ILE A 467 -24.85 23.19 -21.62
N LEU A 468 -24.37 22.11 -21.01
CA LEU A 468 -23.01 21.63 -21.17
C LEU A 468 -23.01 20.32 -21.94
N GLU A 469 -22.35 20.33 -23.09
CA GLU A 469 -21.94 19.10 -23.76
C GLU A 469 -20.77 18.50 -23.00
N LYS A 470 -20.96 17.28 -22.50
CA LYS A 470 -19.93 16.50 -21.82
C LYS A 470 -19.72 15.19 -22.55
N LYS A 471 -18.63 14.51 -22.20
CA LYS A 471 -18.34 13.16 -22.68
C LYS A 471 -18.21 12.24 -21.49
N THR A 472 -18.65 10.99 -21.63
CA THR A 472 -18.39 9.98 -20.61
C THR A 472 -16.87 9.86 -20.42
N GLU A 473 -16.43 9.58 -19.20
CA GLU A 473 -15.02 9.40 -18.87
C GLU A 473 -14.70 7.91 -18.66
N PRO A 474 -13.49 7.46 -19.01
CA PRO A 474 -13.08 6.09 -18.70
C PRO A 474 -13.01 5.88 -17.18
N PRO A 475 -13.04 4.63 -16.70
CA PRO A 475 -12.85 4.35 -15.28
C PRO A 475 -11.52 4.93 -14.79
N ALA A 476 -11.53 5.52 -13.59
CA ALA A 476 -10.30 6.07 -13.01
C ALA A 476 -9.26 4.96 -12.80
N ARG A 477 -7.99 5.28 -13.04
CA ARG A 477 -6.88 4.40 -12.65
C ARG A 477 -6.87 4.21 -11.14
N TYR A 478 -6.39 3.05 -10.70
CA TYR A 478 -6.18 2.81 -9.28
C TYR A 478 -5.07 3.73 -8.73
N THR A 479 -5.25 4.24 -7.53
CA THR A 479 -4.18 4.69 -6.64
C THR A 479 -3.62 3.53 -5.82
N GLN A 480 -2.50 3.74 -5.14
CA GLN A 480 -1.94 2.73 -4.22
C GLN A 480 -2.93 2.34 -3.10
N ALA A 481 -3.72 3.28 -2.58
CA ALA A 481 -4.78 2.98 -1.63
C ALA A 481 -5.88 2.10 -2.24
N SER A 482 -6.41 2.52 -3.39
CA SER A 482 -7.52 1.80 -4.02
C SER A 482 -7.14 0.40 -4.51
N ILE A 483 -5.89 0.17 -4.95
CA ILE A 483 -5.45 -1.17 -5.37
C ILE A 483 -5.27 -2.10 -4.16
N ILE A 484 -4.78 -1.62 -3.02
CA ILE A 484 -4.70 -2.44 -1.80
C ILE A 484 -6.10 -2.87 -1.35
N LYS A 485 -7.07 -1.95 -1.37
CA LYS A 485 -8.46 -2.24 -1.03
C LYS A 485 -9.08 -3.25 -2.01
N GLU A 486 -8.77 -3.12 -3.30
CA GLU A 486 -9.25 -4.06 -4.32
C GLU A 486 -8.59 -5.45 -4.19
N MET A 487 -7.28 -5.51 -3.87
CA MET A 487 -6.57 -6.76 -3.59
C MET A 487 -7.19 -7.49 -2.39
N GLU A 488 -7.48 -6.76 -1.30
CA GLU A 488 -8.17 -7.35 -0.14
C GLU A 488 -9.55 -7.90 -0.51
N LYS A 489 -10.37 -7.09 -1.20
CA LYS A 489 -11.71 -7.48 -1.64
C LYS A 489 -11.68 -8.76 -2.50
N ARG A 490 -10.61 -8.96 -3.27
CA ARG A 490 -10.43 -10.11 -4.16
C ARG A 490 -9.70 -11.30 -3.52
N GLY A 491 -9.30 -11.21 -2.25
CA GLY A 491 -8.52 -12.25 -1.57
C GLY A 491 -7.12 -12.43 -2.14
N LEU A 492 -6.50 -11.36 -2.66
CA LEU A 492 -5.15 -11.38 -3.22
C LEU A 492 -4.13 -10.93 -2.18
N GLY A 493 -3.40 -11.90 -1.61
CA GLY A 493 -2.43 -11.66 -0.55
C GLY A 493 -3.06 -11.28 0.79
N THR A 494 -2.22 -11.09 1.80
CA THR A 494 -2.63 -10.88 3.20
C THR A 494 -2.34 -9.45 3.68
N LYS A 495 -2.83 -9.10 4.86
CA LYS A 495 -2.54 -7.83 5.55
C LYS A 495 -1.03 -7.52 5.65
N ALA A 496 -0.18 -8.56 5.68
CA ALA A 496 1.28 -8.42 5.73
C ALA A 496 1.93 -8.27 4.35
N THR A 497 1.41 -8.90 3.29
CA THR A 497 2.15 -9.05 2.02
C THR A 497 1.75 -8.06 0.92
N ARG A 498 0.53 -7.51 0.94
CA ARG A 498 0.01 -6.66 -0.16
C ARG A 498 0.89 -5.44 -0.47
N SER A 499 1.36 -4.75 0.57
CA SER A 499 2.23 -3.57 0.43
C SER A 499 3.57 -3.89 -0.23
N GLU A 500 4.13 -5.06 0.07
CA GLU A 500 5.40 -5.52 -0.51
C GLU A 500 5.24 -5.99 -1.95
N ILE A 501 4.13 -6.69 -2.26
CA ILE A 501 3.77 -7.07 -3.63
C ILE A 501 3.64 -5.81 -4.50
N LEU A 502 2.91 -4.80 -4.04
CA LEU A 502 2.73 -3.55 -4.77
C LEU A 502 4.08 -2.84 -4.96
N LYS A 503 4.91 -2.76 -3.93
CA LYS A 503 6.27 -2.21 -4.02
C LYS A 503 7.10 -2.94 -5.07
N THR A 504 7.02 -4.27 -5.12
CA THR A 504 7.76 -5.09 -6.09
C THR A 504 7.34 -4.77 -7.52
N LEU A 505 6.05 -4.59 -7.80
CA LEU A 505 5.58 -4.20 -9.13
C LEU A 505 6.14 -2.84 -9.59
N TYR A 506 6.30 -1.88 -8.66
CA TYR A 506 6.97 -0.60 -8.93
C TYR A 506 8.48 -0.78 -9.15
N ASP A 507 9.17 -1.51 -8.27
CA ASP A 507 10.62 -1.72 -8.35
C ASP A 507 11.01 -2.43 -9.66
N ARG A 508 10.15 -3.33 -10.16
CA ARG A 508 10.31 -4.03 -11.45
C ARG A 508 9.89 -3.20 -12.66
N ASN A 509 9.42 -1.98 -12.45
CA ASN A 509 8.95 -1.08 -13.51
C ASN A 509 7.80 -1.70 -14.34
N TYR A 510 6.98 -2.55 -13.74
CA TYR A 510 5.72 -2.98 -14.37
C TYR A 510 4.65 -1.90 -14.27
N ILE A 511 4.70 -1.09 -13.21
CA ILE A 511 3.77 0.00 -12.95
C ILE A 511 4.50 1.26 -12.50
N ILE A 512 3.89 2.42 -12.76
CA ILE A 512 4.44 3.74 -12.43
C ILE A 512 3.36 4.74 -12.01
N GLY A 513 3.76 5.83 -11.37
CA GLY A 513 2.88 6.96 -11.02
C GLY A 513 2.01 6.73 -9.79
N LYS A 514 1.34 7.81 -9.34
CA LYS A 514 0.38 7.78 -8.21
C LYS A 514 -0.99 7.26 -8.64
N SER A 515 -1.49 7.80 -9.75
CA SER A 515 -2.53 7.18 -10.57
C SER A 515 -1.82 6.08 -11.38
N ILE A 516 -1.92 4.84 -10.89
CA ILE A 516 -1.12 3.70 -11.33
C ILE A 516 -1.36 3.45 -12.82
N LYS A 517 -0.33 3.71 -13.62
CA LYS A 517 -0.30 3.36 -15.04
C LYS A 517 0.55 2.10 -15.22
N VAL A 518 0.06 1.14 -15.99
CA VAL A 518 0.84 -0.03 -16.39
C VAL A 518 1.79 0.35 -17.52
N THR A 519 3.06 -0.06 -17.41
CA THR A 519 4.06 0.18 -18.45
C THR A 519 3.88 -0.77 -19.63
N SER A 520 4.45 -0.44 -20.80
CA SER A 520 4.46 -1.32 -21.98
C SER A 520 5.03 -2.71 -21.63
N LEU A 521 6.04 -2.76 -20.76
CA LEU A 521 6.59 -4.00 -20.24
C LEU A 521 5.59 -4.78 -19.39
N GLY A 522 4.93 -4.13 -18.42
CA GLY A 522 3.94 -4.78 -17.56
C GLY A 522 2.78 -5.37 -18.37
N LYS A 523 2.29 -4.64 -19.37
CA LYS A 523 1.25 -5.11 -20.31
C LYS A 523 1.71 -6.31 -21.10
N ALA A 524 2.91 -6.25 -21.70
CA ALA A 524 3.44 -7.34 -22.49
C ALA A 524 3.60 -8.62 -21.67
N VAL A 525 4.13 -8.52 -20.44
CA VAL A 525 4.26 -9.67 -19.54
C VAL A 525 2.89 -10.31 -19.28
N VAL A 526 1.86 -9.52 -18.98
CA VAL A 526 0.52 -10.05 -18.75
C VAL A 526 -0.05 -10.69 -20.01
N LYS A 527 -0.03 -10.02 -21.17
CA LYS A 527 -0.60 -10.56 -22.42
C LYS A 527 0.04 -11.89 -22.84
N ILE A 528 1.37 -11.97 -22.73
CA ILE A 528 2.12 -13.20 -23.05
C ILE A 528 1.75 -14.31 -22.07
N LEU A 529 1.62 -13.99 -20.77
CA LEU A 529 1.17 -14.97 -19.78
C LEU A 529 -0.30 -15.38 -19.97
N GLU A 530 -1.20 -14.45 -20.30
CA GLU A 530 -2.61 -14.75 -20.62
C GLU A 530 -2.72 -15.72 -21.80
N GLN A 531 -1.91 -15.50 -22.84
CA GLN A 531 -1.92 -16.32 -24.04
C GLN A 531 -1.29 -17.70 -23.86
N TYR A 532 -0.14 -17.77 -23.17
CA TYR A 532 0.68 -18.99 -23.15
C TYR A 532 0.70 -19.73 -21.81
N SER A 533 0.37 -19.07 -20.70
CA SER A 533 0.38 -19.69 -19.37
C SER A 533 -0.58 -18.99 -18.38
N PRO A 534 -1.90 -18.99 -18.67
CA PRO A 534 -2.88 -18.18 -17.93
C PRO A 534 -3.02 -18.57 -16.45
N LYS A 535 -2.69 -19.82 -16.08
CA LYS A 535 -2.68 -20.29 -14.69
C LYS A 535 -1.77 -19.46 -13.79
N ILE A 536 -0.66 -18.90 -14.31
CA ILE A 536 0.32 -18.10 -13.54
C ILE A 536 -0.28 -16.80 -12.99
N ILE A 537 -1.29 -16.25 -13.68
CA ILE A 537 -1.91 -14.96 -13.36
C ILE A 537 -3.37 -15.13 -12.89
N SER A 538 -3.78 -16.34 -12.56
CA SER A 538 -5.14 -16.65 -12.13
C SER A 538 -5.41 -16.15 -10.70
N GLU A 539 -6.40 -15.26 -10.56
CA GLU A 539 -6.92 -14.83 -9.25
C GLU A 539 -7.55 -16.00 -8.49
N GLU A 540 -8.25 -16.90 -9.19
CA GLU A 540 -8.92 -18.05 -8.60
C GLU A 540 -7.92 -19.03 -7.98
N LEU A 541 -6.85 -19.35 -8.72
CA LEU A 541 -5.80 -20.22 -8.21
C LEU A 541 -5.11 -19.62 -6.99
N THR A 542 -4.89 -18.31 -7.03
CA THR A 542 -4.30 -17.57 -5.91
C THR A 542 -5.16 -17.67 -4.66
N ARG A 543 -6.48 -17.44 -4.80
CA ARG A 543 -7.44 -17.58 -3.70
C ARG A 543 -7.51 -19.00 -3.17
N LYS A 544 -7.55 -20.00 -4.06
CA LYS A 544 -7.56 -21.42 -3.64
C LYS A 544 -6.34 -21.72 -2.77
N LEU A 545 -5.15 -21.29 -3.17
CA LEU A 545 -3.96 -21.47 -2.34
C LEU A 545 -4.10 -20.74 -0.99
N GLU A 546 -4.56 -19.48 -0.95
CA GLU A 546 -4.81 -18.80 0.34
C GLU A 546 -5.78 -19.58 1.25
N GLU A 547 -6.84 -20.16 0.70
CA GLU A 547 -7.79 -21.01 1.42
C GLU A 547 -7.15 -22.30 1.94
N GLU A 548 -6.27 -22.94 1.16
CA GLU A 548 -5.51 -24.11 1.62
C GLU A 548 -4.58 -23.76 2.80
N MET A 549 -3.97 -22.56 2.81
CA MET A 549 -3.16 -22.12 3.95
C MET A 549 -4.02 -21.86 5.19
N GLU A 550 -5.24 -21.34 5.00
CA GLU A 550 -6.23 -21.16 6.07
C GLU A 550 -6.71 -22.52 6.61
N ASN A 551 -6.85 -23.53 5.75
CA ASN A 551 -7.16 -24.90 6.18
C ASN A 551 -6.04 -25.50 7.03
N VAL A 552 -4.77 -25.21 6.74
CA VAL A 552 -3.65 -25.60 7.60
C VAL A 552 -3.68 -24.85 8.93
N TYR A 553 -3.95 -23.54 8.91
CA TYR A 553 -4.09 -22.73 10.13
C TYR A 553 -5.12 -23.33 11.08
N ASN A 554 -6.28 -23.73 10.54
CA ASN A 554 -7.38 -24.33 11.31
C ASN A 554 -7.22 -25.83 11.59
N GLY A 555 -6.07 -26.44 11.24
CA GLY A 555 -5.81 -27.87 11.46
C GLY A 555 -6.65 -28.83 10.60
N LYS A 556 -7.32 -28.33 9.56
CA LYS A 556 -8.16 -29.11 8.63
C LYS A 556 -7.33 -29.90 7.61
N LYS A 557 -6.12 -29.43 7.29
CA LYS A 557 -5.16 -30.08 6.40
C LYS A 557 -3.74 -30.00 6.95
N LYS A 558 -2.88 -30.90 6.50
CA LYS A 558 -1.45 -30.90 6.86
C LYS A 558 -0.64 -30.06 5.87
N ARG A 559 0.42 -29.40 6.36
CA ARG A 559 1.35 -28.63 5.53
C ARG A 559 1.93 -29.46 4.39
N GLU A 560 2.40 -30.66 4.68
CA GLU A 560 3.11 -31.49 3.70
C GLU A 560 2.20 -31.87 2.51
N GLU A 561 0.91 -32.06 2.77
CA GLU A 561 -0.10 -32.34 1.75
C GLU A 561 -0.26 -31.14 0.81
N ILE A 562 -0.53 -29.96 1.35
CA ILE A 562 -0.77 -28.76 0.53
C ILE A 562 0.48 -28.31 -0.23
N VAL A 563 1.68 -28.47 0.35
CA VAL A 563 2.94 -28.17 -0.33
C VAL A 563 3.16 -29.14 -1.48
N LYS A 564 2.84 -30.43 -1.31
CA LYS A 564 2.91 -31.44 -2.37
C LYS A 564 1.91 -31.15 -3.50
N GLU A 565 0.68 -30.78 -3.17
CA GLU A 565 -0.35 -30.38 -4.15
C GLU A 565 0.08 -29.14 -4.94
N ALA A 566 0.54 -28.09 -4.23
CA ALA A 566 1.02 -26.87 -4.85
C ALA A 566 2.25 -27.10 -5.73
N LYS A 567 3.16 -28.01 -5.33
CA LYS A 567 4.30 -28.44 -6.14
C LYS A 567 3.85 -29.16 -7.41
N LYS A 568 2.94 -30.13 -7.31
CA LYS A 568 2.42 -30.86 -8.48
C LYS A 568 1.76 -29.91 -9.48
N LEU A 569 0.96 -28.97 -8.98
CA LEU A 569 0.33 -27.97 -9.84
C LEU A 569 1.37 -27.05 -10.51
N LEU A 570 2.42 -26.66 -9.78
CA LEU A 570 3.51 -25.88 -10.33
C LEU A 570 4.29 -26.68 -11.40
N GLU A 571 4.52 -27.98 -11.19
CA GLU A 571 5.14 -28.87 -12.19
C GLU A 571 4.34 -28.91 -13.49
N GLU A 572 3.02 -29.05 -13.41
CA GLU A 572 2.13 -29.00 -14.58
C GLU A 572 2.25 -27.67 -15.32
N ILE A 573 2.17 -26.55 -14.59
CA ILE A 573 2.30 -25.20 -15.16
C ILE A 573 3.66 -25.01 -15.85
N LEU A 574 4.75 -25.45 -15.23
CA LEU A 574 6.10 -25.32 -15.77
C LEU A 574 6.33 -26.22 -16.97
N SER A 575 5.75 -27.42 -16.99
CA SER A 575 5.78 -28.34 -18.14
C SER A 575 5.11 -27.70 -19.35
N ASP A 576 3.92 -27.12 -19.16
CA ASP A 576 3.20 -26.41 -20.22
C ASP A 576 3.96 -25.16 -20.67
N PHE A 577 4.51 -24.39 -19.73
CA PHE A 577 5.36 -23.23 -20.04
C PHE A 577 6.57 -23.64 -20.89
N LYS A 578 7.22 -24.77 -20.58
CA LYS A 578 8.42 -25.24 -21.29
C LYS A 578 8.14 -25.52 -22.76
N LYS A 579 6.96 -26.07 -23.10
CA LYS A 579 6.54 -26.36 -24.49
C LYS A 579 6.46 -25.10 -25.35
N VAL A 580 6.23 -23.93 -24.74
CA VAL A 580 6.05 -22.65 -25.42
C VAL A 580 7.13 -21.61 -25.04
N GLU A 581 8.19 -22.05 -24.34
CA GLU A 581 9.24 -21.18 -23.79
C GLU A 581 9.90 -20.32 -24.86
N GLU A 582 10.17 -20.88 -26.04
CA GLU A 582 10.81 -20.17 -27.15
C GLU A 582 9.94 -19.00 -27.64
N LYS A 583 8.62 -19.23 -27.79
CA LYS A 583 7.66 -18.20 -28.23
C LYS A 583 7.58 -17.07 -27.20
N ILE A 584 7.42 -17.44 -25.92
CA ILE A 584 7.41 -16.51 -24.79
C ILE A 584 8.69 -15.66 -24.78
N GLY A 585 9.86 -16.29 -24.93
CA GLY A 585 11.16 -15.60 -24.92
C GLY A 585 11.32 -14.60 -26.07
N LYS A 586 10.92 -14.98 -27.29
CA LYS A 586 10.96 -14.10 -28.47
C LYS A 586 10.05 -12.89 -28.31
N GLU A 587 8.81 -13.09 -27.85
CA GLU A 587 7.84 -12.01 -27.65
C GLU A 587 8.20 -11.09 -26.47
N LEU A 588 8.70 -11.65 -25.37
CA LEU A 588 9.22 -10.83 -24.27
C LEU A 588 10.43 -10.00 -24.72
N SER A 589 11.31 -10.59 -25.54
CA SER A 589 12.46 -9.88 -26.10
C SER A 589 12.01 -8.71 -27.00
N SER A 590 11.06 -8.93 -27.90
CA SER A 590 10.53 -7.88 -28.78
C SER A 590 9.82 -6.78 -27.98
N ALA A 591 9.04 -7.15 -26.96
CA ALA A 591 8.37 -6.20 -26.08
C ALA A 591 9.37 -5.36 -25.25
N ILE A 592 10.42 -5.97 -24.70
CA ILE A 592 11.46 -5.24 -23.95
C ILE A 592 12.25 -4.33 -24.88
N MET A 593 12.60 -4.77 -26.09
CA MET A 593 13.27 -3.92 -27.08
C MET A 593 12.41 -2.72 -27.43
N SER A 594 11.12 -2.94 -27.69
CA SER A 594 10.16 -1.88 -27.99
C SER A 594 10.04 -0.89 -26.82
N SER A 595 9.86 -1.39 -25.59
CA SER A 595 9.79 -0.54 -24.40
C SER A 595 11.09 0.23 -24.11
N ARG A 596 12.26 -0.38 -24.36
CA ARG A 596 13.56 0.31 -24.24
C ARG A 596 13.72 1.39 -25.31
N ASN A 597 13.27 1.13 -26.53
CA ASN A 597 13.28 2.12 -27.60
C ASN A 597 12.34 3.28 -27.29
N GLU A 598 11.11 3.02 -26.84
CA GLU A 598 10.18 4.06 -26.37
C GLU A 598 10.81 4.96 -25.30
N LYS A 599 11.50 4.38 -24.30
CA LYS A 599 12.19 5.15 -23.26
C LYS A 599 13.37 5.97 -23.76
N ARG A 600 13.95 5.63 -24.92
CA ARG A 600 15.02 6.39 -25.56
C ARG A 600 14.49 7.56 -26.38
N ILE A 601 13.21 7.56 -26.75
CA ILE A 601 12.59 8.64 -27.54
C ILE A 601 12.40 9.86 -26.63
N LEU A 602 12.97 10.99 -27.05
CA LEU A 602 12.89 12.27 -26.37
C LEU A 602 11.85 13.22 -26.97
N GLY A 603 11.38 12.91 -28.18
CA GLY A 603 10.35 13.66 -28.91
C GLY A 603 10.56 13.53 -30.42
N LYS A 604 9.84 14.34 -31.21
CA LYS A 604 9.95 14.35 -32.67
C LYS A 604 11.08 15.26 -33.16
N CYS A 605 11.72 14.88 -34.25
CA CYS A 605 12.76 15.64 -34.92
C CYS A 605 12.14 16.82 -35.65
N PRO A 606 12.53 18.07 -35.35
CA PRO A 606 11.97 19.25 -36.02
C PRO A 606 12.30 19.29 -37.52
N SER A 607 13.37 18.60 -37.95
CA SER A 607 13.83 18.62 -39.34
C SER A 607 13.10 17.64 -40.26
N CYS A 608 12.51 16.55 -39.73
CA CYS A 608 11.93 15.49 -40.58
C CYS A 608 10.74 14.73 -39.96
N GLY A 609 10.33 15.06 -38.73
CA GLY A 609 9.25 14.37 -38.02
C GLY A 609 9.60 12.97 -37.48
N GLY A 610 10.80 12.43 -37.75
CA GLY A 610 11.28 11.16 -37.18
C GLY A 610 11.50 11.22 -35.66
N ASP A 611 11.73 10.09 -34.99
CA ASP A 611 11.95 10.06 -33.55
C ASP A 611 13.37 10.48 -33.16
N LEU A 612 13.51 11.38 -32.20
CA LEU A 612 14.80 11.73 -31.60
C LEU A 612 15.10 10.76 -30.46
N ILE A 613 16.13 9.92 -30.63
CA ILE A 613 16.48 8.86 -29.69
C ILE A 613 17.85 9.10 -29.04
N ILE A 614 18.00 8.67 -27.77
CA ILE A 614 19.31 8.62 -27.12
C ILE A 614 20.16 7.49 -27.73
N ILE A 615 21.29 7.86 -28.32
CA ILE A 615 22.32 6.97 -28.87
C ILE A 615 23.54 7.02 -27.96
N SER A 616 24.07 5.84 -27.62
CA SER A 616 25.31 5.70 -26.83
C SER A 616 26.43 5.15 -27.70
N TYR A 617 27.57 5.84 -27.73
CA TYR A 617 28.75 5.45 -28.51
C TYR A 617 30.04 5.73 -27.72
N LYS A 618 30.90 4.71 -27.55
CA LYS A 618 32.19 4.79 -26.83
C LYS A 618 32.11 5.54 -25.48
N GLY A 619 31.10 5.22 -24.66
CA GLY A 619 30.89 5.83 -23.34
C GLY A 619 30.33 7.26 -23.33
N LYS A 620 30.03 7.84 -24.50
CA LYS A 620 29.33 9.13 -24.64
C LYS A 620 27.90 8.89 -25.12
N ALA A 621 26.95 9.68 -24.64
CA ALA A 621 25.57 9.66 -25.10
C ALA A 621 25.25 10.96 -25.86
N PHE A 622 24.47 10.86 -26.92
CA PHE A 622 23.94 11.98 -27.70
C PHE A 622 22.53 11.65 -28.18
N VAL A 623 21.81 12.63 -28.69
CA VAL A 623 20.51 12.42 -29.34
C VAL A 623 20.71 12.36 -30.84
N GLY A 624 20.15 11.38 -31.52
CA GLY A 624 20.14 11.30 -32.98
C GLY A 624 18.74 11.02 -33.52
N CYS A 625 18.47 11.42 -34.76
CA CYS A 625 17.23 11.09 -35.44
C CYS A 625 17.19 9.62 -35.89
N SER A 626 16.05 8.96 -35.67
CA SER A 626 15.78 7.58 -36.09
C SER A 626 15.86 7.38 -37.62
N ASN A 627 15.70 8.46 -38.40
CA ASN A 627 15.73 8.42 -39.87
C ASN A 627 17.16 8.54 -40.45
N TYR A 628 18.21 8.46 -39.64
CA TYR A 628 19.59 8.39 -40.13
C TYR A 628 19.77 7.16 -41.05
N PRO A 629 20.46 7.28 -42.20
CA PRO A 629 21.29 8.39 -42.67
C PRO A 629 20.54 9.52 -43.42
N LYS A 630 19.24 9.34 -43.71
CA LYS A 630 18.43 10.33 -44.46
C LYS A 630 18.26 11.65 -43.68
N CYS A 631 18.22 11.58 -42.35
CA CYS A 631 18.25 12.75 -41.47
C CYS A 631 19.46 12.67 -40.54
N LYS A 632 20.35 13.68 -40.62
CA LYS A 632 21.60 13.75 -39.83
C LYS A 632 21.48 14.61 -38.57
N THR A 633 20.27 14.98 -38.17
CA THR A 633 20.03 15.80 -36.97
C THR A 633 20.54 15.08 -35.72
N ILE A 634 21.45 15.72 -35.00
CA ILE A 634 22.04 15.25 -33.74
C ILE A 634 22.08 16.39 -32.71
N TYR A 635 21.92 16.03 -31.43
CA TYR A 635 22.08 16.97 -30.33
C TYR A 635 22.99 16.38 -29.24
N PRO A 636 23.91 17.18 -28.66
CA PRO A 636 24.76 16.72 -27.58
C PRO A 636 23.97 16.54 -26.28
N LEU A 637 24.34 15.54 -25.47
CA LEU A 637 23.81 15.38 -24.11
C LEU A 637 24.88 15.64 -23.04
N PRO A 638 24.50 16.20 -21.87
CA PRO A 638 25.39 16.33 -20.74
C PRO A 638 25.97 14.98 -20.30
N ARG A 639 27.27 14.97 -20.00
CA ARG A 639 27.93 13.79 -19.42
C ARG A 639 27.38 13.51 -18.02
N ASN A 640 27.34 12.24 -17.64
CA ASN A 640 26.95 11.76 -16.30
C ASN A 640 25.58 12.28 -15.84
N ALA A 641 24.65 12.47 -16.77
CA ALA A 641 23.29 12.91 -16.48
C ALA A 641 22.27 11.87 -16.94
N ARG A 642 21.22 11.67 -16.13
CA ARG A 642 20.02 10.94 -16.56
C ARG A 642 19.09 11.93 -17.26
N ILE A 643 18.63 11.59 -18.45
CA ILE A 643 17.74 12.42 -19.28
C ILE A 643 16.36 11.75 -19.33
N GLU A 644 15.30 12.53 -19.16
CA GLU A 644 13.92 12.08 -19.35
C GLU A 644 13.19 13.00 -20.33
N ALA A 645 12.35 12.43 -21.19
CA ALA A 645 11.47 13.19 -22.06
C ALA A 645 10.43 13.96 -21.21
N THR A 646 10.20 15.24 -21.52
CA THR A 646 9.13 16.00 -20.84
C THR A 646 7.80 15.96 -21.60
N GLY A 647 7.81 15.49 -22.84
CA GLY A 647 6.68 15.58 -23.77
C GLY A 647 6.40 17.00 -24.29
N LYS A 648 7.18 18.00 -23.87
CA LYS A 648 7.05 19.39 -24.32
C LYS A 648 8.06 19.69 -25.41
N VAL A 649 7.71 20.62 -26.30
CA VAL A 649 8.60 21.20 -27.31
C VAL A 649 8.97 22.62 -26.92
N CYS A 650 10.14 23.08 -27.36
CA CYS A 650 10.58 24.46 -27.15
C CYS A 650 9.78 25.41 -28.03
N GLU A 651 9.19 26.46 -27.45
CA GLU A 651 8.39 27.46 -28.17
C GLU A 651 9.21 28.24 -29.23
N LYS A 652 10.54 28.28 -29.11
CA LYS A 652 11.41 29.05 -30.01
C LYS A 652 11.98 28.26 -31.19
N CYS A 653 12.27 26.96 -31.01
CA CYS A 653 12.91 26.14 -32.05
C CYS A 653 12.21 24.80 -32.29
N ASN A 654 11.03 24.60 -31.69
CA ASN A 654 10.20 23.40 -31.78
C ASN A 654 10.91 22.07 -31.41
N THR A 655 12.12 22.15 -30.87
CA THR A 655 12.92 21.00 -30.47
C THR A 655 12.46 20.50 -29.10
N PRO A 656 12.44 19.18 -28.83
CA PRO A 656 11.97 18.66 -27.55
C PRO A 656 12.73 19.23 -26.34
N ILE A 657 11.97 19.51 -25.27
CA ILE A 657 12.51 19.84 -23.95
C ILE A 657 12.69 18.54 -23.18
N VAL A 658 13.85 18.38 -22.54
CA VAL A 658 14.18 17.21 -21.72
C VAL A 658 14.48 17.62 -20.29
N ARG A 659 14.24 16.72 -19.35
CA ARG A 659 14.57 16.90 -17.94
C ARG A 659 15.90 16.23 -17.64
N VAL A 660 16.80 16.96 -17.00
CA VAL A 660 18.17 16.53 -16.72
C VAL A 660 18.34 16.32 -15.21
N PHE A 661 18.82 15.16 -14.82
CA PHE A 661 19.15 14.80 -13.45
C PHE A 661 20.66 14.56 -13.34
N ARG A 662 21.33 15.29 -12.43
CA ARG A 662 22.74 15.07 -12.07
C ARG A 662 22.83 14.75 -10.59
N LYS A 663 23.72 13.83 -10.21
CA LYS A 663 23.91 13.43 -8.81
C LYS A 663 24.28 14.67 -7.97
N GLY A 664 23.56 14.91 -6.87
CA GLY A 664 23.79 16.04 -5.97
C GLY A 664 23.31 17.41 -6.46
N LYS A 665 22.62 17.51 -7.61
CA LYS A 665 22.07 18.78 -8.12
C LYS A 665 20.57 18.70 -8.34
N ARG A 666 19.87 19.84 -8.21
CA ARG A 666 18.44 19.93 -8.53
C ARG A 666 18.22 19.64 -10.02
N ALA A 667 17.21 18.83 -10.31
CA ALA A 667 16.83 18.54 -11.68
C ALA A 667 16.32 19.79 -12.39
N PHE A 668 16.73 20.00 -13.65
CA PHE A 668 16.34 21.15 -14.46
C PHE A 668 15.90 20.69 -15.85
N SER A 669 15.17 21.54 -16.59
CA SER A 669 14.67 21.24 -17.93
C SER A 669 15.43 22.05 -18.98
N MET A 670 15.76 21.42 -20.11
CA MET A 670 16.55 22.01 -21.19
C MET A 670 15.96 21.74 -22.56
N CYS A 671 16.05 22.70 -23.48
CA CYS A 671 15.92 22.42 -24.90
C CYS A 671 17.05 21.46 -25.34
N LEU A 672 16.83 20.53 -26.28
CA LEU A 672 17.93 19.70 -26.81
C LEU A 672 18.88 20.49 -27.71
N ASP A 673 18.35 21.44 -28.49
CA ASP A 673 19.15 22.24 -29.41
C ASP A 673 20.12 23.16 -28.65
N PRO A 674 21.46 23.00 -28.82
CA PRO A 674 22.44 23.86 -28.18
C PRO A 674 22.40 25.31 -28.67
N ASN A 675 21.94 25.55 -29.90
CA ASN A 675 21.90 26.87 -30.53
C ASN A 675 20.59 27.61 -30.24
N CYS A 676 19.70 27.01 -29.43
CA CYS A 676 18.43 27.63 -29.10
C CYS A 676 18.64 28.92 -28.27
N PRO A 677 17.95 30.03 -28.58
CA PRO A 677 18.04 31.27 -27.79
C PRO A 677 17.71 31.09 -26.31
N THR A 678 16.87 30.10 -25.97
CA THR A 678 16.53 29.76 -24.57
C THR A 678 17.72 29.22 -23.76
N LYS A 679 18.84 28.90 -24.41
CA LYS A 679 20.09 28.44 -23.78
C LYS A 679 21.18 29.49 -23.65
N ALA A 680 20.99 30.72 -24.16
CA ALA A 680 22.02 31.75 -24.15
C ALA A 680 22.64 31.98 -22.75
N ASN A 681 21.83 31.86 -21.68
CA ASN A 681 22.26 32.18 -20.31
C ASN A 681 22.64 30.94 -19.47
N TRP A 682 22.87 29.78 -20.10
CA TRP A 682 23.04 28.49 -19.39
C TRP A 682 24.43 28.25 -18.80
N GLY A 683 25.34 29.22 -18.92
CA GLY A 683 26.65 29.24 -18.26
C GLY A 683 26.82 30.34 -17.20
N GLU A 684 25.90 31.31 -17.11
CA GLU A 684 26.08 32.52 -16.28
C GLU A 684 25.43 32.42 -14.90
N ASN A 685 24.46 31.53 -14.70
CA ASN A 685 23.74 31.38 -13.42
C ASN A 685 24.38 30.33 -12.51
N GLY A 686 25.68 30.49 -12.23
CA GLY A 686 26.39 29.75 -11.19
C GLY A 686 26.32 30.39 -9.79
N ASN A 687 25.84 31.64 -9.65
CA ASN A 687 26.14 32.43 -8.46
C ASN A 687 24.99 33.25 -7.84
N ASN A 688 23.72 32.98 -8.10
CA ASN A 688 22.65 33.72 -7.42
C ASN A 688 21.40 32.89 -7.11
N LYS A 689 21.34 32.35 -5.88
CA LYS A 689 20.37 32.69 -4.82
C LYS A 689 20.37 31.62 -3.73
N LYS A 690 20.65 32.07 -2.50
CA LYS A 690 20.57 31.35 -1.22
C LYS A 690 19.16 30.85 -0.93
#